data_AF-K2N0S9-F1
#
_entry.id   AF-K2N0S9-F1
#
_cell.length_a   1.000
_cell.length_b   1.000
_cell.length_c   1.000
_cell.angle_alpha   90.00
_cell.angle_beta   90.00
_cell.angle_gamma   90.00
#
_symmetry.space_group_name_H-M   'P 1'
#
loop_
_entity.id
_entity.type
_entity.pdbx_description
1 polymer ?
#
loop_
_entity_poly.entity_id
_entity_poly.type
_entity_poly.pdbx_seq_one_letter_code
_entity_poly.pdbx_strand_id
1 'polypeptide(L)'
;LVLSGLRLVRSVLVVSDVALVTVVTGGRTVVVDGAVLELVGGGVAVDAAVFGGEYALYASARVVASGGAVLRVSGSQVYAAHGLVFGSGVEANASAVVVNDNAGVLADGALLVLRGSASFVSGSWLSVRGNSVSGRLLSVPSHPRRAEFAQSTLTLHGNTGSGPVVMDGTVVLGGAGRNFVVGCLTLNGRALQPMDYRSAGIVGEFRPVACGVCDADARCFANLTRAMSGSCCCRCAEGGYGRDCLPVYLPHVDGCNRTIVRAALSQTATLTETRSLTPTWTPSLSAMHYSPTQYGPTETLQVTGTVALSPTRTPTASVSSTLWWSDVACPTLAVTTTAAGGSLTQSDIRGGGSAVPTRLMVALPPPFRWARDPQLGTHLSFVPVSTAQPSGFGGPWGAMLRNATWVRNATNPSTVLELAVPVHSGYFIAADETIVIRCDAVAVSGGCMGVLLGSFTIRSNTLPAVASALSAITGVVAGAAAVAVVVTGGLGSILEMQALGVFARMSCASAQERASTVALPYFLSVFAALDPLWMVVGNALLAAVFGCVHCGVTVAFQRWRGVDAASAWAAMRFPSLTYVVAHAMHLGIFFGSVLALAMPDARVQHRVIGVVGVLYGVAFPAGVCYFIARHVGASFTKYWQFSRKPLHDRLLYPVGYWHPAAQQRMYGGMLTNMSGNHVYWCVFQLSVLCVVGLITAVRPPVGGCHVQYFCMAAVLLAGAGVVAFTNMMRSAFLTVMHSASFVLLAALCVVSATNHLAPSDGGARVYAAIVLLLTTVVLTVTVYSVVVWYAEDRHWQELREPLRGGLEALLRDDEESDEDTQKLHDTTSSLCVSGTTVASSYRPPAVPQPMAGDTSPDAPRCLTSHPVRAA
;
A
#
# COMPACT_ATOMS: atom_id res chain seq x y z
N LEU A 1 22.65 -13.20 14.94
CA LEU A 1 23.28 -14.45 15.43
C LEU A 1 22.58 -14.88 16.73
N VAL A 2 22.28 -16.17 16.90
CA VAL A 2 21.70 -16.71 18.14
C VAL A 2 22.58 -17.86 18.64
N LEU A 3 22.97 -17.80 19.91
CA LEU A 3 23.86 -18.73 20.60
C LEU A 3 23.08 -19.32 21.79
N SER A 4 22.25 -20.33 21.54
CA SER A 4 21.38 -20.92 22.57
C SER A 4 21.95 -22.21 23.14
N GLY A 5 21.99 -22.34 24.47
CA GLY A 5 22.38 -23.56 25.18
C GLY A 5 23.82 -24.05 24.95
N LEU A 6 24.75 -23.16 24.58
CA LEU A 6 26.11 -23.55 24.21
C LEU A 6 27.01 -23.87 25.41
N ARG A 7 27.81 -24.93 25.24
CA ARG A 7 28.87 -25.36 26.15
C ARG A 7 30.15 -25.62 25.36
N LEU A 8 31.17 -24.79 25.53
CA LEU A 8 32.46 -24.91 24.83
C LEU A 8 33.54 -25.41 25.79
N VAL A 9 33.93 -26.67 25.63
CA VAL A 9 35.01 -27.30 26.40
C VAL A 9 36.24 -27.41 25.50
N ARG A 10 37.34 -26.76 25.90
CA ARG A 10 38.63 -26.71 25.16
C ARG A 10 38.50 -26.39 23.66
N SER A 11 37.47 -25.63 23.32
CA SER A 11 37.06 -25.31 21.95
C SER A 11 36.93 -23.79 21.80
N VAL A 12 37.19 -23.28 20.59
CA VAL A 12 37.15 -21.84 20.29
C VAL A 12 36.14 -21.59 19.19
N LEU A 13 35.18 -20.71 19.47
CA LEU A 13 34.28 -20.14 18.47
C LEU A 13 34.81 -18.75 18.10
N VAL A 14 35.15 -18.52 16.83
CA VAL A 14 35.50 -17.19 16.34
C VAL A 14 34.49 -16.74 15.29
N VAL A 15 34.12 -15.47 15.40
CA VAL A 15 33.22 -14.75 14.51
C VAL A 15 33.97 -13.48 14.12
N SER A 16 34.61 -13.47 12.94
CA SER A 16 35.32 -12.30 12.45
C SER A 16 34.75 -11.75 11.14
N ASP A 17 34.96 -10.45 10.90
CA ASP A 17 34.72 -9.79 9.62
C ASP A 17 33.24 -9.85 9.15
N VAL A 18 32.30 -9.82 10.09
CA VAL A 18 30.85 -9.94 9.83
C VAL A 18 30.04 -8.69 10.19
N ALA A 19 29.10 -8.33 9.32
CA ALA A 19 28.04 -7.39 9.64
C ALA A 19 26.82 -8.12 10.26
N LEU A 20 26.51 -7.82 11.52
CA LEU A 20 25.40 -8.34 12.29
C LEU A 20 24.42 -7.20 12.61
N VAL A 21 23.49 -6.93 11.70
CA VAL A 21 22.51 -5.84 11.81
C VAL A 21 21.09 -6.38 11.92
N THR A 22 20.25 -5.77 12.76
CA THR A 22 18.84 -6.13 12.93
C THR A 22 17.92 -5.14 12.23
N VAL A 23 17.01 -5.66 11.41
CA VAL A 23 16.04 -4.88 10.60
C VAL A 23 14.78 -4.48 11.41
N VAL A 24 14.74 -4.79 12.71
CA VAL A 24 13.55 -4.62 13.56
C VAL A 24 13.84 -3.71 14.74
N THR A 25 12.89 -2.82 15.06
CA THR A 25 12.84 -2.10 16.34
C THR A 25 12.75 -3.12 17.48
N GLY A 26 13.60 -2.99 18.52
CA GLY A 26 13.75 -4.03 19.54
C GLY A 26 14.78 -5.13 19.19
N GLY A 27 15.51 -4.98 18.08
CA GLY A 27 16.41 -5.99 17.55
C GLY A 27 17.70 -6.19 18.35
N ARG A 28 18.04 -7.46 18.60
CA ARG A 28 19.30 -7.88 19.24
C ARG A 28 20.17 -8.60 18.21
N THR A 29 21.36 -8.08 17.94
CA THR A 29 22.20 -8.55 16.82
C THR A 29 22.88 -9.88 17.11
N VAL A 30 23.43 -10.03 18.32
CA VAL A 30 23.83 -11.28 18.94
C VAL A 30 22.94 -11.54 20.15
N VAL A 31 22.32 -12.71 20.20
CA VAL A 31 21.57 -13.19 21.38
C VAL A 31 22.27 -14.42 21.94
N VAL A 32 22.55 -14.44 23.24
CA VAL A 32 23.01 -15.63 23.97
C VAL A 32 21.89 -16.10 24.89
N ASP A 33 21.34 -17.29 24.64
CA ASP A 33 20.06 -17.71 25.21
C ASP A 33 20.08 -19.10 25.87
N GLY A 34 19.02 -19.43 26.59
CA GLY A 34 18.96 -20.58 27.49
C GLY A 34 19.43 -20.24 28.91
N ALA A 35 19.74 -21.25 29.73
CA ALA A 35 20.08 -21.04 31.13
C ALA A 35 21.52 -20.52 31.33
N VAL A 36 22.50 -21.16 30.67
CA VAL A 36 23.93 -20.90 30.85
C VAL A 36 24.65 -20.98 29.49
N LEU A 37 25.56 -20.05 29.23
CA LEU A 37 26.66 -20.18 28.28
C LEU A 37 27.91 -20.56 29.07
N GLU A 38 28.41 -21.78 28.90
CA GLU A 38 29.53 -22.31 29.69
C GLU A 38 30.79 -22.46 28.84
N LEU A 39 31.87 -21.80 29.24
CA LEU A 39 33.20 -21.86 28.61
C LEU A 39 34.17 -22.52 29.60
N VAL A 40 34.84 -23.60 29.18
CA VAL A 40 35.75 -24.40 30.02
C VAL A 40 37.08 -24.61 29.31
N GLY A 41 38.10 -23.80 29.65
CA GLY A 41 39.41 -23.83 29.00
C GLY A 41 39.38 -23.60 27.48
N GLY A 42 38.35 -22.91 26.99
CA GLY A 42 38.11 -22.56 25.59
C GLY A 42 37.61 -21.11 25.49
N GLY A 43 37.05 -20.70 24.35
CA GLY A 43 36.63 -19.31 24.24
C GLY A 43 35.70 -18.94 23.10
N VAL A 44 35.25 -17.69 23.15
CA VAL A 44 34.48 -17.02 22.10
C VAL A 44 35.19 -15.72 21.76
N ALA A 45 35.50 -15.49 20.49
CA ALA A 45 36.02 -14.23 19.99
C ALA A 45 35.08 -13.64 18.93
N VAL A 46 34.74 -12.36 19.07
CA VAL A 46 34.00 -11.58 18.08
C VAL A 46 34.86 -10.38 17.68
N ASP A 47 35.61 -10.53 16.60
CA ASP A 47 36.67 -9.61 16.20
C ASP A 47 36.30 -8.91 14.87
N ALA A 48 36.53 -7.61 14.73
CA ALA A 48 36.19 -6.84 13.51
C ALA A 48 34.71 -6.95 13.05
N ALA A 49 33.76 -7.16 13.96
CA ALA A 49 32.34 -7.25 13.63
C ALA A 49 31.66 -5.87 13.56
N VAL A 50 30.61 -5.73 12.76
CA VAL A 50 29.75 -4.52 12.73
C VAL A 50 28.40 -4.85 13.33
N PHE A 51 28.05 -4.26 14.47
CA PHE A 51 26.77 -4.47 15.15
C PHE A 51 25.82 -3.29 14.90
N GLY A 52 24.59 -3.54 14.44
CA GLY A 52 23.55 -2.51 14.30
C GLY A 52 22.18 -2.92 14.84
N GLY A 53 21.63 -2.23 15.85
CA GLY A 53 20.33 -2.62 16.43
C GLY A 53 19.93 -1.91 17.73
N GLU A 54 19.02 -2.49 18.52
CA GLU A 54 18.77 -2.04 19.90
C GLU A 54 19.86 -2.55 20.85
N TYR A 55 20.34 -3.78 20.64
CA TYR A 55 21.44 -4.37 21.43
C TYR A 55 22.52 -4.95 20.52
N ALA A 56 23.79 -4.56 20.75
CA ALA A 56 24.95 -5.12 20.03
C ALA A 56 25.33 -6.54 20.50
N LEU A 57 25.05 -6.87 21.77
CA LEU A 57 24.94 -8.25 22.24
C LEU A 57 23.97 -8.28 23.43
N TYR A 58 23.13 -9.30 23.51
CA TYR A 58 22.25 -9.52 24.66
C TYR A 58 22.33 -10.97 25.14
N ALA A 59 22.86 -11.18 26.34
CA ALA A 59 22.86 -12.48 27.00
C ALA A 59 21.68 -12.58 28.00
N SER A 60 20.65 -13.34 27.60
CA SER A 60 19.61 -13.85 28.51
C SER A 60 20.12 -15.05 29.33
N ALA A 61 21.07 -15.82 28.81
CA ALA A 61 21.80 -16.82 29.58
C ALA A 61 22.77 -16.18 30.59
N ARG A 62 23.06 -16.88 31.70
CA ARG A 62 24.23 -16.57 32.54
C ARG A 62 25.50 -16.99 31.80
N VAL A 63 26.51 -16.13 31.75
CA VAL A 63 27.79 -16.46 31.09
C VAL A 63 28.81 -16.91 32.14
N VAL A 64 29.33 -18.13 32.01
CA VAL A 64 30.27 -18.74 32.95
C VAL A 64 31.56 -19.09 32.22
N ALA A 65 32.67 -18.46 32.59
CA ALA A 65 34.01 -18.69 32.03
C ALA A 65 34.92 -19.32 33.10
N SER A 66 35.47 -20.50 32.82
CA SER A 66 36.18 -21.30 33.82
C SER A 66 37.43 -21.99 33.26
N GLY A 67 38.40 -22.27 34.14
CA GLY A 67 39.55 -23.12 33.82
C GLY A 67 40.46 -22.55 32.72
N GLY A 68 40.67 -21.23 32.72
CA GLY A 68 41.43 -20.56 31.66
C GLY A 68 40.61 -20.30 30.40
N ALA A 69 39.34 -19.89 30.52
CA ALA A 69 38.51 -19.53 29.37
C ALA A 69 38.64 -18.05 28.96
N VAL A 70 38.22 -17.71 27.73
CA VAL A 70 38.24 -16.33 27.21
C VAL A 70 36.93 -15.95 26.50
N LEU A 71 36.39 -14.78 26.81
CA LEU A 71 35.36 -14.11 25.99
C LEU A 71 35.93 -12.77 25.49
N ARG A 72 36.12 -12.63 24.18
CA ARG A 72 36.69 -11.44 23.52
C ARG A 72 35.67 -10.79 22.58
N VAL A 73 35.59 -9.46 22.62
CA VAL A 73 35.00 -8.62 21.56
C VAL A 73 36.01 -7.53 21.21
N SER A 74 36.55 -7.54 19.99
CA SER A 74 37.68 -6.68 19.62
C SER A 74 37.51 -5.97 18.29
N GLY A 75 38.04 -4.75 18.14
CA GLY A 75 38.12 -4.04 16.86
C GLY A 75 36.77 -3.82 16.15
N SER A 76 35.66 -3.99 16.87
CA SER A 76 34.32 -4.06 16.30
C SER A 76 33.64 -2.70 16.28
N GLN A 77 32.78 -2.47 15.29
CA GLN A 77 31.98 -1.26 15.14
C GLN A 77 30.61 -1.46 15.79
N VAL A 78 30.19 -0.55 16.66
CA VAL A 78 29.00 -0.67 17.52
C VAL A 78 28.05 0.49 17.22
N TYR A 79 26.98 0.24 16.46
CA TYR A 79 25.94 1.21 16.09
C TYR A 79 24.59 0.79 16.67
N ALA A 80 24.46 0.84 17.99
CA ALA A 80 23.30 0.29 18.70
C ALA A 80 22.70 1.27 19.72
N ALA A 81 21.53 0.97 20.29
CA ALA A 81 21.10 1.69 21.50
C ALA A 81 22.01 1.32 22.67
N HIS A 82 22.04 0.02 23.00
CA HIS A 82 22.89 -0.59 24.03
C HIS A 82 24.02 -1.43 23.43
N GLY A 83 25.18 -1.48 24.09
CA GLY A 83 26.31 -2.30 23.69
C GLY A 83 26.16 -3.79 24.02
N LEU A 84 27.16 -4.34 24.71
CA LEU A 84 27.25 -5.73 25.14
C LEU A 84 26.57 -5.89 26.51
N VAL A 85 25.40 -6.52 26.55
CA VAL A 85 24.54 -6.56 27.75
C VAL A 85 24.42 -7.97 28.31
N PHE A 86 24.96 -8.17 29.51
CA PHE A 86 24.89 -9.42 30.28
C PHE A 86 23.71 -9.35 31.26
N GLY A 87 22.53 -9.81 30.80
CA GLY A 87 21.26 -9.70 31.50
C GLY A 87 21.18 -10.55 32.76
N SER A 88 21.54 -11.83 32.66
CA SER A 88 21.44 -12.81 33.76
C SER A 88 22.72 -13.01 34.56
N GLY A 89 23.79 -12.28 34.20
CA GLY A 89 25.05 -12.22 34.93
C GLY A 89 26.24 -12.86 34.22
N VAL A 90 27.43 -12.59 34.78
CA VAL A 90 28.73 -13.10 34.32
C VAL A 90 29.53 -13.63 35.51
N GLU A 91 30.11 -14.81 35.35
CA GLU A 91 30.95 -15.47 36.36
C GLU A 91 32.26 -15.91 35.68
N ALA A 92 33.41 -15.51 36.22
CA ALA A 92 34.72 -15.83 35.66
C ALA A 92 35.63 -16.43 36.75
N ASN A 93 36.25 -17.57 36.48
CA ASN A 93 37.18 -18.27 37.38
C ASN A 93 38.48 -18.60 36.63
N ALA A 94 39.59 -17.99 37.06
CA ALA A 94 40.88 -18.00 36.37
C ALA A 94 40.78 -17.71 34.86
N SER A 95 39.88 -16.80 34.46
CA SER A 95 39.43 -16.60 33.07
C SER A 95 39.32 -15.12 32.69
N ALA A 96 39.31 -14.81 31.39
CA ALA A 96 39.34 -13.43 30.89
C ALA A 96 38.08 -13.03 30.12
N VAL A 97 37.58 -11.82 30.36
CA VAL A 97 36.56 -11.14 29.56
C VAL A 97 37.18 -9.84 29.04
N VAL A 98 37.12 -9.63 27.73
CA VAL A 98 38.00 -8.70 27.02
C VAL A 98 37.20 -7.91 25.98
N VAL A 99 37.03 -6.60 26.17
CA VAL A 99 36.26 -5.71 25.29
C VAL A 99 37.17 -4.58 24.84
N ASN A 100 37.83 -4.76 23.69
CA ASN A 100 39.01 -3.99 23.32
C ASN A 100 38.94 -3.33 21.94
N ASP A 101 39.42 -2.09 21.85
CA ASP A 101 39.67 -1.41 20.57
C ASP A 101 38.42 -1.25 19.69
N ASN A 102 37.22 -1.29 20.27
CA ASN A 102 35.92 -1.17 19.58
C ASN A 102 35.51 0.30 19.41
N ALA A 103 34.85 0.64 18.31
CA ALA A 103 34.43 2.02 18.00
C ALA A 103 32.92 2.12 17.72
N GLY A 104 32.32 3.32 17.80
CA GLY A 104 30.97 3.55 17.25
C GLY A 104 30.06 4.51 18.03
N VAL A 105 28.75 4.34 17.85
CA VAL A 105 27.69 5.22 18.35
C VAL A 105 26.69 4.42 19.19
N LEU A 106 26.51 4.85 20.44
CA LEU A 106 25.52 4.29 21.36
C LEU A 106 24.39 5.31 21.59
N ALA A 107 23.14 4.92 21.34
CA ALA A 107 22.00 5.85 21.49
C ALA A 107 21.55 6.02 22.95
N ASP A 108 21.62 4.97 23.78
CA ASP A 108 21.38 5.04 25.23
C ASP A 108 22.03 3.85 25.96
N GLY A 109 22.98 4.09 26.85
CA GLY A 109 23.50 3.05 27.75
C GLY A 109 25.02 3.10 27.92
N ALA A 110 25.65 1.92 27.80
CA ALA A 110 27.10 1.72 27.87
C ALA A 110 27.58 0.65 26.86
N LEU A 111 28.87 0.67 26.53
CA LEU A 111 29.52 -0.35 25.68
C LEU A 111 29.51 -1.75 26.33
N LEU A 112 29.73 -1.83 27.63
CA LEU A 112 29.57 -3.06 28.41
C LEU A 112 28.59 -2.82 29.57
N VAL A 113 27.56 -3.65 29.68
CA VAL A 113 26.54 -3.58 30.75
C VAL A 113 26.44 -4.92 31.46
N LEU A 114 26.84 -4.96 32.72
CA LEU A 114 26.66 -6.11 33.60
C LEU A 114 25.42 -5.87 34.48
N ARG A 115 24.29 -6.50 34.13
CA ARG A 115 22.97 -6.23 34.75
C ARG A 115 22.56 -7.29 35.79
N GLY A 116 23.01 -8.52 35.61
CA GLY A 116 22.88 -9.61 36.59
C GLY A 116 23.95 -9.56 37.67
N SER A 117 24.24 -10.70 38.31
CA SER A 117 25.44 -10.83 39.16
C SER A 117 26.72 -10.77 38.32
N ALA A 118 27.78 -10.17 38.86
CA ALA A 118 29.09 -10.13 38.21
C ALA A 118 30.16 -10.56 39.22
N SER A 119 30.77 -11.74 39.05
CA SER A 119 31.77 -12.28 39.96
C SER A 119 33.01 -12.77 39.19
N PHE A 120 34.17 -12.20 39.51
CA PHE A 120 35.46 -12.53 38.92
C PHE A 120 36.36 -13.06 40.04
N VAL A 121 36.80 -14.31 39.93
CA VAL A 121 37.55 -15.03 40.99
C VAL A 121 38.85 -15.64 40.47
N SER A 122 39.80 -15.89 41.38
CA SER A 122 41.02 -16.69 41.13
C SER A 122 41.93 -16.15 40.01
N GLY A 123 42.24 -14.85 40.01
CA GLY A 123 43.06 -14.22 38.98
C GLY A 123 42.33 -14.03 37.65
N SER A 124 41.00 -13.86 37.68
CA SER A 124 40.23 -13.51 36.49
C SER A 124 40.45 -12.04 36.10
N TRP A 125 40.16 -11.71 34.85
CA TRP A 125 40.39 -10.37 34.31
C TRP A 125 39.17 -9.87 33.53
N LEU A 126 38.69 -8.67 33.87
CA LEU A 126 37.81 -7.88 32.99
C LEU A 126 38.61 -6.73 32.41
N SER A 127 38.84 -6.76 31.10
CA SER A 127 39.58 -5.74 30.36
C SER A 127 38.64 -4.94 29.47
N VAL A 128 38.64 -3.62 29.63
CA VAL A 128 37.96 -2.66 28.76
C VAL A 128 39.00 -1.62 28.36
N ARG A 129 39.67 -1.83 27.21
CA ARG A 129 40.77 -0.95 26.75
C ARG A 129 40.66 -0.50 25.30
N GLY A 130 41.12 0.72 24.98
CA GLY A 130 41.22 1.20 23.59
C GLY A 130 39.91 1.58 22.90
N ASN A 131 38.75 1.47 23.57
CA ASN A 131 37.45 1.66 22.92
C ASN A 131 37.11 3.14 22.71
N SER A 132 36.41 3.50 21.63
CA SER A 132 36.06 4.88 21.28
C SER A 132 34.59 4.97 20.84
N VAL A 133 33.70 5.23 21.79
CA VAL A 133 32.24 5.20 21.58
C VAL A 133 31.55 6.49 22.02
N SER A 134 30.47 6.89 21.34
CA SER A 134 29.59 7.95 21.84
C SER A 134 28.62 7.43 22.92
N GLY A 135 29.14 7.11 24.10
CA GLY A 135 28.33 6.65 25.24
C GLY A 135 29.16 6.40 26.50
N ARG A 136 28.54 5.84 27.55
CA ARG A 136 29.29 5.31 28.70
C ARG A 136 30.13 4.10 28.24
N LEU A 137 31.20 3.81 28.96
CA LEU A 137 32.09 2.69 28.64
C LEU A 137 31.73 1.42 29.41
N LEU A 138 31.38 1.55 30.69
CA LEU A 138 31.03 0.42 31.55
C LEU A 138 29.83 0.76 32.45
N SER A 139 28.90 -0.18 32.59
CA SER A 139 27.84 -0.18 33.59
C SER A 139 27.90 -1.49 34.37
N VAL A 140 27.96 -1.41 35.70
CA VAL A 140 27.95 -2.58 36.59
C VAL A 140 26.83 -2.48 37.62
N PRO A 141 26.47 -3.54 38.35
CA PRO A 141 25.40 -3.47 39.32
C PRO A 141 25.70 -2.48 40.44
N SER A 142 24.69 -1.70 40.79
CA SER A 142 24.66 -0.92 42.03
C SER A 142 24.24 -1.78 43.22
N HIS A 143 24.33 -1.23 44.43
CA HIS A 143 23.91 -1.91 45.66
C HIS A 143 22.40 -2.27 45.58
N PRO A 144 21.99 -3.51 45.92
CA PRO A 144 22.78 -4.54 46.63
C PRO A 144 23.65 -5.46 45.77
N ARG A 145 23.40 -5.62 44.46
CA ARG A 145 23.93 -6.72 43.64
C ARG A 145 25.36 -6.52 43.07
N ARG A 146 26.20 -5.76 43.79
CA ARG A 146 27.49 -5.19 43.35
C ARG A 146 28.40 -6.18 42.58
N ALA A 147 29.21 -5.67 41.65
CA ALA A 147 30.23 -6.48 40.98
C ALA A 147 31.39 -6.82 41.94
N GLU A 148 31.77 -8.09 42.03
CA GLU A 148 32.80 -8.60 42.94
C GLU A 148 34.02 -9.14 42.18
N PHE A 149 35.21 -8.68 42.57
CA PHE A 149 36.50 -9.12 42.02
C PHE A 149 37.37 -9.72 43.14
N ALA A 150 37.23 -11.02 43.37
CA ALA A 150 38.04 -11.77 44.32
C ALA A 150 39.39 -12.16 43.70
N GLN A 151 40.48 -11.59 44.22
CA GLN A 151 41.85 -11.79 43.71
C GLN A 151 41.95 -11.63 42.18
N SER A 152 41.25 -10.63 41.64
CA SER A 152 41.00 -10.48 40.20
C SER A 152 41.16 -9.02 39.77
N THR A 153 41.36 -8.80 38.47
CA THR A 153 41.72 -7.49 37.91
C THR A 153 40.58 -6.92 37.06
N LEU A 154 40.33 -5.61 37.22
CA LEU A 154 39.45 -4.81 36.37
C LEU A 154 40.29 -3.70 35.74
N THR A 155 40.31 -3.59 34.41
CA THR A 155 41.12 -2.61 33.69
C THR A 155 40.24 -1.71 32.82
N LEU A 156 40.21 -0.41 33.12
CA LEU A 156 39.61 0.63 32.28
C LEU A 156 40.73 1.56 31.78
N HIS A 157 41.32 1.23 30.63
CA HIS A 157 42.53 1.92 30.14
C HIS A 157 42.45 2.39 28.67
N GLY A 158 42.66 3.67 28.42
CA GLY A 158 42.82 4.19 27.05
C GLY A 158 41.51 4.25 26.27
N ASN A 159 40.41 4.64 26.90
CA ASN A 159 39.08 4.65 26.28
C ASN A 159 38.52 6.06 26.14
N THR A 160 37.77 6.29 25.06
CA THR A 160 37.01 7.52 24.79
C THR A 160 35.51 7.23 24.88
N GLY A 161 34.81 8.04 25.67
CA GLY A 161 33.36 7.98 25.90
C GLY A 161 32.68 9.35 25.84
N SER A 162 31.35 9.37 25.90
CA SER A 162 30.56 10.60 25.98
C SER A 162 29.30 10.44 26.84
N GLY A 163 28.84 11.54 27.43
CA GLY A 163 27.71 11.57 28.36
C GLY A 163 28.12 12.14 29.73
N PRO A 164 27.30 11.93 30.77
CA PRO A 164 27.53 12.51 32.10
C PRO A 164 28.64 11.82 32.90
N VAL A 165 28.90 10.54 32.65
CA VAL A 165 29.89 9.70 33.36
C VAL A 165 30.53 8.70 32.40
N VAL A 166 31.75 8.26 32.72
CA VAL A 166 32.41 7.12 32.04
C VAL A 166 31.78 5.79 32.49
N MET A 167 31.45 5.70 33.78
CA MET A 167 31.00 4.49 34.44
C MET A 167 29.82 4.74 35.38
N ASP A 168 28.96 3.74 35.56
CA ASP A 168 28.03 3.66 36.70
C ASP A 168 28.01 2.26 37.36
N GLY A 169 27.44 2.20 38.56
CA GLY A 169 27.49 1.02 39.44
C GLY A 169 28.54 1.14 40.56
N THR A 170 28.80 0.03 41.25
CA THR A 170 29.82 -0.03 42.33
C THR A 170 30.65 -1.30 42.23
N VAL A 171 31.98 -1.15 42.23
CA VAL A 171 32.93 -2.27 42.22
C VAL A 171 33.32 -2.62 43.67
N VAL A 172 33.29 -3.90 44.02
CA VAL A 172 33.84 -4.45 45.26
C VAL A 172 35.02 -5.36 44.91
N LEU A 173 36.11 -5.24 45.64
CA LEU A 173 37.30 -6.04 45.46
C LEU A 173 37.50 -6.94 46.71
N GLY A 174 37.81 -8.22 46.53
CA GLY A 174 37.94 -9.25 47.59
C GLY A 174 39.27 -10.02 47.57
N GLY A 175 39.69 -10.61 48.70
CA GLY A 175 40.97 -11.36 48.84
C GLY A 175 42.25 -10.51 48.68
N ALA A 176 43.46 -10.99 48.98
CA ALA A 176 44.68 -10.23 48.66
C ALA A 176 45.11 -10.45 47.20
N GLY A 177 45.66 -9.42 46.54
CA GLY A 177 46.12 -9.49 45.13
C GLY A 177 45.01 -9.14 44.12
N ARG A 178 44.59 -7.88 44.09
CA ARG A 178 43.49 -7.36 43.25
C ARG A 178 43.84 -5.96 42.74
N ASN A 179 43.55 -5.70 41.48
CA ASN A 179 43.87 -4.44 40.81
C ASN A 179 42.65 -3.91 40.05
N PHE A 180 42.06 -2.80 40.52
CA PHE A 180 41.20 -1.97 39.66
C PHE A 180 42.08 -0.87 39.07
N VAL A 181 42.45 -1.02 37.80
CA VAL A 181 43.36 -0.14 37.06
C VAL A 181 42.56 0.83 36.22
N VAL A 182 42.85 2.12 36.32
CA VAL A 182 42.16 3.17 35.58
C VAL A 182 43.16 4.13 34.96
N GLY A 183 43.07 4.41 33.66
CA GLY A 183 44.00 5.33 33.00
C GLY A 183 43.54 5.78 31.62
N CYS A 184 44.03 6.94 31.17
CA CYS A 184 43.82 7.45 29.81
C CYS A 184 42.35 7.42 29.37
N LEU A 185 41.47 7.96 30.21
CA LEU A 185 40.06 8.09 29.89
C LEU A 185 39.79 9.46 29.29
N THR A 186 39.05 9.49 28.18
CA THR A 186 38.56 10.73 27.56
C THR A 186 37.04 10.74 27.66
N LEU A 187 36.47 11.83 28.18
CA LEU A 187 35.02 12.02 28.30
C LEU A 187 34.63 13.32 27.60
N ASN A 188 33.67 13.26 26.67
CA ASN A 188 33.19 14.43 25.90
C ASN A 188 34.34 15.21 25.21
N GLY A 189 35.32 14.49 24.65
CA GLY A 189 36.49 15.06 23.99
C GLY A 189 37.57 15.63 24.92
N ARG A 190 37.42 15.53 26.25
CA ARG A 190 38.42 15.98 27.23
C ARG A 190 39.09 14.78 27.89
N ALA A 191 40.43 14.75 27.87
CA ALA A 191 41.21 13.79 28.64
C ALA A 191 41.05 14.06 30.15
N LEU A 192 40.66 13.05 30.91
CA LEU A 192 40.42 13.12 32.35
C LEU A 192 41.73 12.92 33.13
N GLN A 193 41.96 13.76 34.14
CA GLN A 193 43.04 13.54 35.10
C GLN A 193 42.62 12.55 36.19
N PRO A 194 43.56 11.93 36.94
CA PRO A 194 43.22 10.98 38.01
C PRO A 194 42.26 11.50 39.08
N MET A 195 42.24 12.82 39.31
CA MET A 195 41.30 13.48 40.23
C MET A 195 39.85 13.47 39.68
N ASP A 196 39.68 13.56 38.36
CA ASP A 196 38.38 13.59 37.68
C ASP A 196 37.74 12.20 37.58
N TYR A 197 38.48 11.12 37.82
CA TYR A 197 37.95 9.75 37.68
C TYR A 197 36.75 9.51 38.62
N ARG A 198 36.76 10.10 39.82
CA ARG A 198 35.63 9.99 40.76
C ARG A 198 34.40 10.80 40.32
N SER A 199 34.58 12.00 39.75
CA SER A 199 33.47 12.80 39.20
C SER A 199 32.93 12.21 37.89
N ALA A 200 33.77 11.51 37.12
CA ALA A 200 33.37 10.71 35.95
C ALA A 200 32.69 9.37 36.31
N GLY A 201 32.24 9.18 37.55
CA GLY A 201 31.41 8.04 37.99
C GLY A 201 32.17 6.77 38.40
N ILE A 202 33.50 6.81 38.50
CA ILE A 202 34.29 5.63 38.87
C ILE A 202 34.27 5.44 40.40
N VAL A 203 33.33 4.61 40.86
CA VAL A 203 33.10 4.32 42.28
C VAL A 203 33.77 3.01 42.70
N GLY A 204 34.91 3.16 43.37
CA GLY A 204 35.67 2.08 43.99
C GLY A 204 36.99 2.55 44.61
N GLU A 205 37.76 1.59 45.10
CA GLU A 205 39.21 1.69 45.29
C GLU A 205 39.88 1.36 43.95
N PHE A 206 40.74 2.25 43.44
CA PHE A 206 41.40 2.06 42.14
C PHE A 206 42.81 2.66 42.10
N ARG A 207 43.68 2.07 41.29
CA ARG A 207 45.05 2.51 41.01
C ARG A 207 45.05 3.31 39.69
N PRO A 208 45.30 4.62 39.71
CA PRO A 208 45.44 5.39 38.48
C PRO A 208 46.76 5.06 37.76
N VAL A 209 46.72 5.00 36.43
CA VAL A 209 47.88 4.80 35.54
C VAL A 209 47.98 5.97 34.56
N ALA A 210 49.18 6.54 34.46
CA ALA A 210 49.46 7.69 33.60
C ALA A 210 49.68 7.28 32.13
N CYS A 211 49.35 8.19 31.20
CA CYS A 211 49.43 7.90 29.78
C CYS A 211 50.86 7.83 29.25
N GLY A 212 51.07 6.96 28.27
CA GLY A 212 52.40 6.62 27.74
C GLY A 212 53.18 5.62 28.60
N VAL A 213 52.77 5.34 29.85
CA VAL A 213 53.47 4.41 30.73
C VAL A 213 53.19 2.95 30.33
N CYS A 214 54.23 2.12 30.39
CA CYS A 214 54.12 0.67 30.31
C CYS A 214 53.72 0.10 31.68
N ASP A 215 52.50 -0.39 31.83
CA ASP A 215 51.99 -1.01 33.05
C ASP A 215 51.41 -2.40 32.74
N ALA A 216 51.80 -3.41 33.52
CA ALA A 216 51.42 -4.80 33.29
C ALA A 216 49.94 -5.08 33.59
N ASP A 217 49.39 -4.53 34.68
CA ASP A 217 47.97 -4.71 35.03
C ASP A 217 47.04 -3.94 34.07
N ALA A 218 47.57 -2.90 33.39
CA ALA A 218 46.86 -2.14 32.38
C ALA A 218 46.80 -2.83 30.99
N ARG A 219 47.66 -3.83 30.73
CA ARG A 219 47.90 -4.37 29.38
C ARG A 219 47.86 -5.90 29.26
N CYS A 220 48.10 -6.63 30.34
CA CYS A 220 48.38 -8.06 30.30
C CYS A 220 47.49 -8.87 31.24
N PHE A 221 47.18 -10.10 30.87
CA PHE A 221 46.58 -11.08 31.79
C PHE A 221 47.63 -11.53 32.82
N ALA A 222 47.54 -11.00 34.05
CA ALA A 222 48.56 -11.14 35.09
C ALA A 222 48.99 -12.60 35.35
N ASN A 223 48.03 -13.53 35.46
CA ASN A 223 48.26 -14.95 35.73
C ASN A 223 49.23 -15.64 34.74
N LEU A 224 49.33 -15.16 33.50
CA LEU A 224 50.18 -15.73 32.44
C LEU A 224 51.20 -14.73 31.90
N THR A 225 51.52 -13.68 32.66
CA THR A 225 52.54 -12.69 32.29
C THR A 225 53.82 -12.93 33.09
N ARG A 226 54.91 -13.29 32.39
CA ARG A 226 56.24 -13.52 32.99
C ARG A 226 57.03 -12.23 33.16
N ALA A 227 56.90 -11.29 32.23
CA ALA A 227 57.56 -9.98 32.26
C ALA A 227 56.87 -9.01 31.29
N MET A 228 57.26 -7.73 31.32
CA MET A 228 56.95 -6.75 30.27
C MET A 228 58.25 -6.32 29.56
N SER A 229 58.20 -6.03 28.26
CA SER A 229 59.31 -5.42 27.52
C SER A 229 59.31 -3.90 27.67
N GLY A 230 60.46 -3.25 27.42
CA GLY A 230 60.56 -1.79 27.32
C GLY A 230 59.74 -1.15 26.19
N SER A 231 59.11 -1.97 25.33
CA SER A 231 58.16 -1.55 24.28
C SER A 231 56.69 -1.71 24.71
N CYS A 232 56.42 -1.80 26.03
CA CYS A 232 55.12 -2.08 26.63
C CYS A 232 54.42 -3.39 26.16
N CYS A 233 55.17 -4.39 25.68
CA CYS A 233 54.60 -5.67 25.25
C CYS A 233 54.70 -6.71 26.37
N CYS A 234 53.64 -7.50 26.56
CA CYS A 234 53.63 -8.60 27.52
C CYS A 234 54.52 -9.75 27.03
N ARG A 235 55.34 -10.33 27.91
CA ARG A 235 56.09 -11.57 27.67
C ARG A 235 55.42 -12.67 28.46
N CYS A 236 54.81 -13.62 27.77
CA CYS A 236 53.96 -14.61 28.40
C CYS A 236 54.73 -15.69 29.15
N ALA A 237 54.08 -16.25 30.17
CA ALA A 237 54.43 -17.54 30.74
C ALA A 237 54.05 -18.68 29.78
N GLU A 238 54.39 -19.91 30.14
CA GLU A 238 53.97 -21.09 29.38
C GLU A 238 52.44 -21.24 29.42
N GLY A 239 51.83 -21.57 28.28
CA GLY A 239 50.38 -21.58 28.12
C GLY A 239 49.70 -20.20 27.91
N GLY A 240 50.45 -19.09 27.95
CA GLY A 240 49.93 -17.75 27.60
C GLY A 240 50.10 -17.41 26.13
N TYR A 241 49.04 -16.88 25.49
CA TYR A 241 48.97 -16.62 24.06
C TYR A 241 48.81 -15.12 23.72
N GLY A 242 49.52 -14.67 22.68
CA GLY A 242 49.31 -13.37 22.04
C GLY A 242 49.86 -12.16 22.81
N ARG A 243 49.49 -10.95 22.36
CA ARG A 243 49.95 -9.67 22.95
C ARG A 243 49.54 -9.46 24.41
N ASP A 244 48.35 -9.94 24.79
CA ASP A 244 47.75 -9.73 26.10
C ASP A 244 47.96 -10.96 27.04
N CYS A 245 48.68 -12.00 26.58
CA CYS A 245 48.96 -13.26 27.30
C CYS A 245 47.72 -14.03 27.79
N LEU A 246 46.71 -14.14 26.93
CA LEU A 246 45.44 -14.82 27.22
C LEU A 246 45.62 -16.34 27.40
N PRO A 247 44.80 -17.03 28.22
CA PRO A 247 44.92 -18.47 28.48
C PRO A 247 44.51 -19.38 27.31
N VAL A 248 43.94 -18.83 26.23
CA VAL A 248 43.49 -19.58 25.04
C VAL A 248 44.02 -18.89 23.79
N TYR A 249 44.46 -19.69 22.82
CA TYR A 249 44.79 -19.20 21.49
C TYR A 249 43.51 -18.86 20.70
N LEU A 250 43.43 -17.62 20.21
CA LEU A 250 42.36 -17.15 19.34
C LEU A 250 42.96 -16.84 17.95
N PRO A 251 42.42 -17.34 16.82
CA PRO A 251 42.78 -16.78 15.52
C PRO A 251 42.44 -15.28 15.51
N HIS A 252 43.26 -14.46 14.83
CA HIS A 252 43.33 -13.00 15.00
C HIS A 252 43.84 -12.48 16.37
N VAL A 253 44.81 -13.17 17.00
CA VAL A 253 45.82 -12.43 17.79
C VAL A 253 46.97 -11.98 16.90
N ASP A 254 47.14 -10.67 16.79
CA ASP A 254 48.35 -10.04 16.28
C ASP A 254 49.58 -10.58 17.03
N GLY A 255 50.48 -11.24 16.31
CA GLY A 255 51.76 -11.64 16.86
C GLY A 255 52.68 -10.43 17.06
N CYS A 256 53.15 -10.20 18.28
CA CYS A 256 54.48 -9.60 18.42
C CYS A 256 55.51 -10.63 17.94
N ASN A 257 56.28 -10.28 16.92
CA ASN A 257 57.22 -11.11 16.16
C ASN A 257 57.65 -12.44 16.82
N ARG A 258 57.27 -13.56 16.20
CA ARG A 258 58.10 -14.77 16.30
C ARG A 258 59.43 -14.51 15.61
N THR A 259 60.49 -14.35 16.39
CA THR A 259 61.87 -14.44 15.90
C THR A 259 62.05 -15.74 15.12
N ILE A 260 62.66 -15.68 13.94
CA ILE A 260 62.90 -16.88 13.12
C ILE A 260 64.03 -17.71 13.75
N VAL A 261 63.65 -18.57 14.68
CA VAL A 261 64.47 -19.73 15.07
C VAL A 261 64.08 -20.87 14.15
N ARG A 262 64.98 -21.25 13.23
CA ARG A 262 64.81 -22.45 12.40
C ARG A 262 64.96 -23.70 13.29
N ALA A 263 63.84 -24.16 13.85
CA ALA A 263 63.74 -25.55 14.28
C ALA A 263 63.56 -26.44 13.03
N ALA A 264 64.67 -26.80 12.39
CA ALA A 264 64.64 -27.84 11.37
C ALA A 264 64.45 -29.20 12.06
N LEU A 265 63.29 -29.84 11.85
CA LEU A 265 63.13 -31.26 12.15
C LEU A 265 62.55 -31.97 10.92
N SER A 266 63.45 -32.63 10.20
CA SER A 266 63.10 -33.58 9.15
C SER A 266 62.42 -34.82 9.74
N GLN A 267 61.29 -35.23 9.17
CA GLN A 267 60.91 -36.64 9.19
C GLN A 267 60.55 -37.09 7.77
N THR A 268 61.43 -37.91 7.22
CA THR A 268 61.22 -38.68 6.00
C THR A 268 60.25 -39.82 6.29
N ALA A 269 59.22 -39.98 5.45
CA ALA A 269 58.46 -41.23 5.33
C ALA A 269 58.39 -41.59 3.85
N THR A 270 58.80 -42.81 3.50
CA THR A 270 59.04 -43.24 2.12
C THR A 270 57.77 -43.71 1.40
N LEU A 271 57.80 -43.63 0.07
CA LEU A 271 56.79 -44.20 -0.82
C LEU A 271 56.61 -45.71 -0.60
N THR A 272 55.38 -46.17 -0.82
CA THR A 272 55.14 -47.47 -1.47
C THR A 272 54.24 -47.22 -2.68
N GLU A 273 54.80 -47.45 -3.87
CA GLU A 273 54.14 -47.23 -5.16
C GLU A 273 53.47 -48.53 -5.65
N THR A 274 52.30 -48.44 -6.27
CA THR A 274 51.96 -49.42 -7.33
C THR A 274 51.06 -48.80 -8.41
N ARG A 275 51.69 -48.44 -9.54
CA ARG A 275 51.20 -48.55 -10.94
C ARG A 275 49.72 -48.20 -11.25
N SER A 276 49.41 -47.07 -11.90
CA SER A 276 49.74 -46.64 -13.29
C SER A 276 48.89 -47.27 -14.40
N LEU A 277 48.25 -46.44 -15.24
CA LEU A 277 48.53 -46.34 -16.68
C LEU A 277 47.77 -45.18 -17.35
N THR A 278 48.49 -44.08 -17.60
CA THR A 278 48.25 -43.10 -18.68
C THR A 278 48.93 -43.61 -19.99
N PRO A 279 48.83 -42.91 -21.15
CA PRO A 279 47.94 -41.83 -21.59
C PRO A 279 47.29 -42.10 -22.97
N THR A 280 46.60 -41.11 -23.55
CA THR A 280 46.76 -40.77 -24.99
C THR A 280 46.65 -39.25 -25.14
N TRP A 281 47.35 -38.67 -26.12
CA TRP A 281 47.47 -37.22 -26.30
C TRP A 281 46.61 -36.66 -27.45
N THR A 282 46.59 -35.33 -27.47
CA THR A 282 46.10 -34.34 -28.44
C THR A 282 46.67 -34.52 -29.87
N PRO A 283 46.47 -33.62 -30.88
CA PRO A 283 45.76 -32.32 -30.90
C PRO A 283 44.89 -32.07 -32.15
N SER A 284 44.29 -30.87 -32.27
CA SER A 284 44.57 -29.90 -33.35
C SER A 284 43.62 -28.68 -33.35
N LEU A 285 44.08 -27.56 -33.92
CA LEU A 285 43.26 -26.37 -34.20
C LEU A 285 42.89 -26.34 -35.69
N SER A 286 41.75 -25.72 -36.01
CA SER A 286 41.62 -24.81 -37.15
C SER A 286 40.35 -23.95 -36.96
N ALA A 287 40.23 -22.85 -37.72
CA ALA A 287 39.35 -21.75 -37.39
C ALA A 287 38.43 -21.30 -38.55
N MET A 288 37.44 -20.48 -38.19
CA MET A 288 36.76 -19.49 -39.03
C MET A 288 35.80 -19.95 -40.16
N HIS A 289 34.54 -19.53 -39.95
CA HIS A 289 33.78 -18.62 -40.83
C HIS A 289 32.57 -19.11 -41.67
N TYR A 290 31.56 -18.23 -41.62
CA TYR A 290 30.41 -17.96 -42.52
C TYR A 290 29.16 -18.86 -42.56
N SER A 291 28.03 -18.16 -42.35
CA SER A 291 26.66 -18.38 -42.85
C SER A 291 25.83 -19.59 -42.36
N PRO A 292 24.71 -19.35 -41.66
CA PRO A 292 23.69 -20.36 -41.39
C PRO A 292 22.62 -20.44 -42.50
N THR A 293 22.10 -21.64 -42.77
CA THR A 293 20.91 -21.84 -43.61
C THR A 293 19.75 -22.47 -42.83
N GLN A 294 18.71 -21.66 -42.67
CA GLN A 294 17.29 -22.01 -42.85
C GLN A 294 16.77 -23.37 -42.34
N TYR A 295 15.91 -23.30 -41.32
CA TYR A 295 14.62 -24.01 -41.34
C TYR A 295 13.49 -22.98 -41.13
N GLY A 296 12.38 -23.14 -41.85
CA GLY A 296 11.43 -22.05 -42.11
C GLY A 296 10.33 -21.83 -41.04
N PRO A 297 9.76 -20.61 -40.97
CA PRO A 297 8.56 -20.32 -40.20
C PRO A 297 7.28 -20.75 -40.93
N THR A 298 6.19 -20.95 -40.19
CA THR A 298 4.84 -21.14 -40.76
C THR A 298 4.19 -19.79 -41.03
N GLU A 299 3.80 -19.53 -42.29
CA GLU A 299 3.04 -18.33 -42.65
C GLU A 299 1.55 -18.47 -42.30
N THR A 300 0.94 -17.40 -41.81
CA THR A 300 -0.52 -17.19 -41.83
C THR A 300 -0.81 -15.90 -42.59
N LEU A 301 -1.33 -16.06 -43.81
CA LEU A 301 -1.42 -14.99 -44.82
C LEU A 301 -2.66 -14.11 -44.62
N GLN A 302 -2.51 -12.78 -44.61
CA GLN A 302 -3.64 -11.85 -44.52
C GLN A 302 -4.43 -11.78 -45.82
N VAL A 303 -5.74 -12.06 -45.77
CA VAL A 303 -6.64 -11.94 -46.93
C VAL A 303 -7.60 -10.76 -46.74
N THR A 304 -7.41 -9.71 -47.54
CA THR A 304 -8.31 -8.55 -47.60
C THR A 304 -9.58 -8.90 -48.40
N GLY A 305 -10.66 -9.21 -47.70
CA GLY A 305 -11.95 -9.61 -48.29
C GLY A 305 -12.87 -8.45 -48.67
N THR A 306 -12.60 -7.76 -49.79
CA THR A 306 -13.51 -6.72 -50.32
C THR A 306 -14.73 -7.34 -51.00
N VAL A 307 -15.86 -7.44 -50.30
CA VAL A 307 -17.13 -7.95 -50.88
C VAL A 307 -17.85 -6.84 -51.64
N ALA A 308 -17.65 -6.79 -52.96
CA ALA A 308 -18.49 -6.03 -53.87
C ALA A 308 -19.72 -6.86 -54.28
N LEU A 309 -20.92 -6.33 -54.05
CA LEU A 309 -22.17 -6.90 -54.58
C LEU A 309 -22.50 -6.27 -55.95
N SER A 310 -22.38 -7.07 -57.00
CA SER A 310 -22.88 -6.72 -58.34
C SER A 310 -24.29 -7.29 -58.56
N PRO A 311 -25.15 -6.61 -59.36
CA PRO A 311 -26.60 -6.85 -59.36
C PRO A 311 -27.03 -8.02 -60.26
N THR A 312 -28.23 -8.56 -60.03
CA THR A 312 -28.91 -9.41 -61.02
C THR A 312 -30.43 -9.21 -61.01
N ARG A 313 -30.91 -8.62 -62.11
CA ARG A 313 -32.20 -8.83 -62.77
C ARG A 313 -33.49 -8.60 -61.96
N THR A 314 -34.02 -7.38 -62.09
CA THR A 314 -35.48 -7.15 -62.13
C THR A 314 -36.15 -7.97 -63.26
N PRO A 315 -37.31 -8.60 -63.02
CA PRO A 315 -38.22 -9.05 -64.06
C PRO A 315 -39.27 -7.97 -64.34
N THR A 316 -39.19 -7.29 -65.49
CA THR A 316 -40.27 -6.40 -65.94
C THR A 316 -41.39 -7.25 -66.54
N ALA A 317 -42.53 -7.36 -65.86
CA ALA A 317 -43.72 -8.06 -66.35
C ALA A 317 -44.91 -7.09 -66.42
N SER A 318 -45.39 -6.83 -67.64
CA SER A 318 -46.49 -5.89 -67.89
C SER A 318 -47.86 -6.57 -67.90
N VAL A 319 -48.75 -6.12 -67.00
CA VAL A 319 -50.21 -5.98 -67.17
C VAL A 319 -50.95 -7.11 -67.91
N SER A 320 -51.78 -7.87 -67.19
CA SER A 320 -53.25 -7.91 -67.40
C SER A 320 -53.93 -9.04 -66.61
N SER A 321 -54.68 -8.68 -65.56
CA SER A 321 -55.85 -9.44 -65.07
C SER A 321 -56.51 -8.70 -63.90
N THR A 322 -57.81 -8.87 -63.74
CA THR A 322 -58.60 -8.29 -62.63
C THR A 322 -58.42 -9.10 -61.34
N LEU A 323 -57.31 -8.86 -60.64
CA LEU A 323 -57.13 -9.35 -59.26
C LEU A 323 -58.10 -8.60 -58.32
N TRP A 324 -58.78 -9.36 -57.47
CA TRP A 324 -59.70 -8.81 -56.49
C TRP A 324 -58.88 -8.16 -55.36
N TRP A 325 -59.24 -6.96 -54.91
CA TRP A 325 -58.45 -6.20 -53.92
C TRP A 325 -58.32 -6.92 -52.56
N SER A 326 -59.15 -7.94 -52.31
CA SER A 326 -59.08 -8.81 -51.13
C SER A 326 -57.73 -9.53 -50.96
N ASP A 327 -56.98 -9.79 -52.03
CA ASP A 327 -55.76 -10.62 -51.97
C ASP A 327 -54.46 -9.77 -51.92
N VAL A 328 -54.59 -8.44 -51.94
CA VAL A 328 -53.45 -7.51 -51.98
C VAL A 328 -52.94 -7.26 -50.56
N ALA A 329 -51.64 -7.47 -50.32
CA ALA A 329 -51.02 -7.20 -49.01
C ALA A 329 -51.11 -5.72 -48.63
N CYS A 330 -51.40 -5.44 -47.36
CA CYS A 330 -51.55 -4.08 -46.84
C CYS A 330 -50.22 -3.28 -46.91
N PRO A 331 -50.25 -2.00 -47.33
CA PRO A 331 -49.05 -1.18 -47.44
C PRO A 331 -48.55 -0.66 -46.09
N THR A 332 -47.25 -0.43 -46.00
CA THR A 332 -46.63 0.41 -44.95
C THR A 332 -47.16 1.84 -45.05
N LEU A 333 -47.50 2.46 -43.93
CA LEU A 333 -47.96 3.86 -43.89
C LEU A 333 -46.76 4.81 -43.91
N ALA A 334 -46.79 5.78 -44.83
CA ALA A 334 -45.81 6.87 -44.82
C ALA A 334 -46.25 7.91 -43.79
N VAL A 335 -45.53 7.98 -42.67
CA VAL A 335 -45.78 8.96 -41.60
C VAL A 335 -44.78 10.11 -41.73
N THR A 336 -45.30 11.34 -41.86
CA THR A 336 -44.49 12.57 -41.92
C THR A 336 -45.01 13.60 -40.93
N THR A 337 -44.23 14.66 -40.68
CA THR A 337 -44.59 15.69 -39.68
C THR A 337 -44.31 17.08 -40.24
N THR A 338 -45.10 18.08 -39.83
CA THR A 338 -44.86 19.48 -40.20
C THR A 338 -43.80 20.16 -39.33
N ALA A 339 -43.04 19.40 -38.54
CA ALA A 339 -41.96 19.92 -37.70
C ALA A 339 -40.74 20.31 -38.55
N ALA A 340 -39.97 21.30 -38.09
CA ALA A 340 -38.76 21.73 -38.77
C ALA A 340 -37.73 20.58 -38.81
N GLY A 341 -37.33 20.14 -40.01
CA GLY A 341 -36.46 18.98 -40.20
C GLY A 341 -37.20 17.63 -40.31
N GLY A 342 -38.53 17.59 -40.30
CA GLY A 342 -39.34 16.42 -40.65
C GLY A 342 -39.53 15.36 -39.56
N SER A 343 -38.86 15.49 -38.41
CA SER A 343 -39.03 14.64 -37.23
C SER A 343 -39.60 15.42 -36.05
N LEU A 344 -40.56 14.84 -35.32
CA LEU A 344 -41.06 15.42 -34.07
C LEU A 344 -39.96 15.50 -33.00
N THR A 345 -39.90 16.62 -32.30
CA THR A 345 -39.03 16.84 -31.14
C THR A 345 -39.85 17.02 -29.86
N GLN A 346 -39.23 16.73 -28.72
CA GLN A 346 -39.79 17.04 -27.41
C GLN A 346 -40.10 18.55 -27.22
N SER A 347 -39.36 19.44 -27.89
CA SER A 347 -39.66 20.89 -27.95
C SER A 347 -40.98 21.21 -28.67
N ASP A 348 -41.32 20.51 -29.75
CA ASP A 348 -42.59 20.74 -30.49
C ASP A 348 -43.79 20.43 -29.59
N ILE A 349 -43.72 19.33 -28.84
CA ILE A 349 -44.78 18.88 -27.93
C ILE A 349 -44.88 19.78 -26.69
N ARG A 350 -43.76 20.35 -26.22
CA ARG A 350 -43.75 21.32 -25.10
C ARG A 350 -44.33 22.69 -25.47
N GLY A 351 -44.60 22.96 -26.76
CA GLY A 351 -45.11 24.26 -27.22
C GLY A 351 -44.00 25.30 -27.43
N GLY A 352 -42.83 24.89 -27.91
CA GLY A 352 -41.64 25.71 -28.09
C GLY A 352 -41.71 26.77 -29.20
N GLY A 353 -42.61 27.75 -29.07
CA GLY A 353 -42.54 29.04 -29.78
C GLY A 353 -43.27 29.17 -31.13
N SER A 354 -43.82 28.09 -31.69
CA SER A 354 -44.69 28.17 -32.88
C SER A 354 -46.15 28.42 -32.49
N ALA A 355 -46.78 29.42 -33.12
CA ALA A 355 -48.24 29.64 -33.01
C ALA A 355 -49.07 28.66 -33.88
N VAL A 356 -48.43 27.91 -34.78
CA VAL A 356 -49.07 26.89 -35.61
C VAL A 356 -48.86 25.51 -34.97
N PRO A 357 -49.92 24.74 -34.65
CA PRO A 357 -49.79 23.42 -34.06
C PRO A 357 -49.18 22.43 -35.06
N THR A 358 -48.13 21.73 -34.64
CA THR A 358 -47.48 20.68 -35.43
C THR A 358 -48.48 19.59 -35.78
N ARG A 359 -48.54 19.21 -37.07
CA ARG A 359 -49.39 18.12 -37.55
C ARG A 359 -48.56 16.90 -37.89
N LEU A 360 -49.08 15.73 -37.52
CA LEU A 360 -48.61 14.44 -37.98
C LEU A 360 -49.50 14.02 -39.16
N MET A 361 -48.88 13.69 -40.28
CA MET A 361 -49.55 13.28 -41.53
C MET A 361 -49.33 11.80 -41.76
N VAL A 362 -50.39 11.06 -42.09
CA VAL A 362 -50.34 9.63 -42.43
C VAL A 362 -50.86 9.45 -43.85
N ALA A 363 -49.95 9.09 -44.74
CA ALA A 363 -50.21 8.92 -46.16
C ALA A 363 -50.22 7.45 -46.57
N LEU A 364 -51.23 7.06 -47.37
CA LEU A 364 -51.23 5.82 -48.12
C LEU A 364 -50.44 5.98 -49.43
N PRO A 365 -49.57 5.03 -49.81
CA PRO A 365 -48.92 5.06 -51.11
C PRO A 365 -49.94 4.78 -52.24
N PRO A 366 -49.79 5.39 -53.43
CA PRO A 366 -50.60 5.02 -54.59
C PRO A 366 -50.46 3.51 -54.90
N PRO A 367 -51.54 2.80 -55.29
CA PRO A 367 -52.88 3.31 -55.63
C PRO A 367 -53.87 3.37 -54.45
N PHE A 368 -53.45 3.04 -53.22
CA PHE A 368 -54.35 2.89 -52.07
C PHE A 368 -54.98 4.22 -51.64
N ARG A 369 -56.19 4.14 -51.07
CA ARG A 369 -56.97 5.29 -50.59
C ARG A 369 -57.65 4.94 -49.27
N TRP A 370 -57.88 5.94 -48.43
CA TRP A 370 -58.66 5.79 -47.21
C TRP A 370 -60.13 5.53 -47.54
N ALA A 371 -60.79 4.69 -46.74
CA ALA A 371 -62.23 4.46 -46.81
C ALA A 371 -63.01 5.80 -46.68
N ARG A 372 -64.27 5.82 -47.12
CA ARG A 372 -65.14 7.03 -47.05
C ARG A 372 -65.76 7.27 -45.67
N ASP A 373 -65.41 6.45 -44.69
CA ASP A 373 -65.96 6.50 -43.33
C ASP A 373 -65.73 7.88 -42.65
N PRO A 374 -66.71 8.41 -41.88
CA PRO A 374 -66.51 9.61 -41.06
C PRO A 374 -65.63 9.38 -39.80
N GLN A 375 -65.43 8.15 -39.34
CA GLN A 375 -64.80 7.79 -38.06
C GLN A 375 -63.50 6.98 -38.19
N LEU A 376 -62.70 7.10 -39.27
CA LEU A 376 -61.44 6.35 -39.45
C LEU A 376 -60.50 6.32 -38.23
N GLY A 377 -60.54 7.36 -37.38
CA GLY A 377 -59.76 7.42 -36.14
C GLY A 377 -59.99 6.24 -35.18
N THR A 378 -61.13 5.55 -35.23
CA THR A 378 -61.39 4.35 -34.41
C THR A 378 -60.57 3.14 -34.84
N HIS A 379 -60.16 3.08 -36.12
CA HIS A 379 -59.30 2.05 -36.70
C HIS A 379 -57.80 2.41 -36.63
N LEU A 380 -57.43 3.51 -35.95
CA LEU A 380 -56.05 3.99 -35.80
C LEU A 380 -55.66 3.91 -34.32
N SER A 381 -54.67 3.08 -34.01
CA SER A 381 -54.19 2.85 -32.64
C SER A 381 -52.70 3.12 -32.53
N PHE A 382 -52.28 3.65 -31.37
CA PHE A 382 -50.87 3.95 -31.07
C PHE A 382 -50.27 2.87 -30.18
N VAL A 383 -49.20 2.24 -30.65
CA VAL A 383 -48.46 1.18 -29.95
C VAL A 383 -47.00 1.63 -29.77
N PRO A 384 -46.48 1.71 -28.54
CA PRO A 384 -45.08 2.08 -28.33
C PRO A 384 -44.16 0.89 -28.67
N VAL A 385 -43.03 1.15 -29.33
CA VAL A 385 -42.04 0.10 -29.66
C VAL A 385 -41.19 -0.27 -28.44
N SER A 386 -40.93 0.71 -27.57
CA SER A 386 -40.17 0.58 -26.33
C SER A 386 -41.11 0.57 -25.12
N THR A 387 -40.60 0.25 -23.92
CA THR A 387 -41.33 0.49 -22.66
C THR A 387 -41.71 1.98 -22.56
N ALA A 388 -43.02 2.26 -22.63
CA ALA A 388 -43.55 3.62 -22.69
C ALA A 388 -43.13 4.45 -21.47
N GLN A 389 -42.61 5.66 -21.71
CA GLN A 389 -42.06 6.47 -20.62
C GLN A 389 -43.19 7.10 -19.78
N PRO A 390 -43.12 7.13 -18.43
CA PRO A 390 -44.18 7.69 -17.58
C PRO A 390 -44.48 9.18 -17.82
N SER A 391 -43.51 9.93 -18.33
CA SER A 391 -43.63 11.33 -18.78
C SER A 391 -43.74 11.48 -20.31
N GLY A 392 -43.73 10.35 -21.03
CA GLY A 392 -43.87 10.23 -22.48
C GLY A 392 -45.25 9.70 -22.89
N PHE A 393 -45.31 8.76 -23.84
CA PHE A 393 -46.54 8.11 -24.29
C PHE A 393 -47.25 7.25 -23.22
N GLY A 394 -46.52 6.83 -22.19
CA GLY A 394 -47.11 6.19 -21.00
C GLY A 394 -47.86 7.17 -20.09
N GLY A 395 -47.55 8.47 -20.21
CA GLY A 395 -48.07 9.53 -19.36
C GLY A 395 -49.32 10.26 -19.87
N PRO A 396 -49.66 11.41 -19.26
CA PRO A 396 -50.85 12.21 -19.60
C PRO A 396 -50.90 12.60 -21.07
N TRP A 397 -49.77 12.98 -21.67
CA TRP A 397 -49.71 13.34 -23.09
C TRP A 397 -50.10 12.17 -24.01
N GLY A 398 -49.69 10.94 -23.67
CA GLY A 398 -50.11 9.77 -24.45
C GLY A 398 -51.62 9.54 -24.41
N ALA A 399 -52.29 9.87 -23.30
CA ALA A 399 -53.75 9.85 -23.23
C ALA A 399 -54.38 10.98 -24.08
N MET A 400 -53.77 12.18 -24.09
CA MET A 400 -54.19 13.26 -24.99
C MET A 400 -54.02 12.88 -26.47
N LEU A 401 -52.93 12.18 -26.85
CA LEU A 401 -52.70 11.71 -28.21
C LEU A 401 -53.69 10.61 -28.62
N ARG A 402 -53.98 9.65 -27.73
CA ARG A 402 -54.99 8.60 -27.97
C ARG A 402 -56.41 9.14 -28.12
N ASN A 403 -56.70 10.32 -27.56
CA ASN A 403 -57.99 11.02 -27.69
C ASN A 403 -57.99 12.14 -28.77
N ALA A 404 -56.90 12.31 -29.53
CA ALA A 404 -56.79 13.38 -30.52
C ALA A 404 -57.57 13.04 -31.82
N THR A 405 -58.14 14.06 -32.46
CA THR A 405 -59.06 13.89 -33.60
C THR A 405 -58.34 13.87 -34.95
N TRP A 406 -58.49 12.76 -35.67
CA TRP A 406 -58.02 12.63 -37.05
C TRP A 406 -58.90 13.41 -38.03
N VAL A 407 -58.27 14.15 -38.96
CA VAL A 407 -58.93 14.98 -39.97
C VAL A 407 -58.35 14.62 -41.36
N ARG A 408 -59.11 14.79 -42.44
CA ARG A 408 -58.60 14.59 -43.81
C ARG A 408 -57.81 15.82 -44.27
N ASN A 409 -56.65 15.61 -44.91
CA ASN A 409 -55.84 16.70 -45.48
C ASN A 409 -56.64 17.50 -46.52
N ALA A 410 -56.53 18.83 -46.49
CA ALA A 410 -57.35 19.71 -47.34
C ALA A 410 -57.02 19.65 -48.85
N THR A 411 -55.82 19.24 -49.24
CA THR A 411 -55.41 19.10 -50.65
C THR A 411 -55.50 17.66 -51.15
N ASN A 412 -55.34 16.66 -50.27
CA ASN A 412 -55.29 15.24 -50.58
C ASN A 412 -56.19 14.37 -49.67
N PRO A 413 -57.50 14.65 -49.56
CA PRO A 413 -58.40 14.04 -48.56
C PRO A 413 -58.69 12.55 -48.75
N SER A 414 -58.28 11.95 -49.89
CA SER A 414 -58.44 10.53 -50.19
C SER A 414 -57.23 9.66 -49.85
N THR A 415 -56.05 10.26 -49.61
CA THR A 415 -54.78 9.54 -49.40
C THR A 415 -54.04 9.98 -48.14
N VAL A 416 -54.28 11.18 -47.61
CA VAL A 416 -53.60 11.70 -46.42
C VAL A 416 -54.59 12.05 -45.30
N LEU A 417 -54.35 11.48 -44.12
CA LEU A 417 -54.95 11.89 -42.86
C LEU A 417 -53.97 12.79 -42.09
N GLU A 418 -54.50 13.69 -41.27
CA GLU A 418 -53.75 14.59 -40.39
C GLU A 418 -54.24 14.44 -38.95
N LEU A 419 -53.31 14.61 -38.01
CA LEU A 419 -53.57 14.72 -36.59
C LEU A 419 -52.86 15.96 -36.04
N ALA A 420 -53.59 16.83 -35.33
CA ALA A 420 -52.96 17.89 -34.56
C ALA A 420 -52.26 17.29 -33.34
N VAL A 421 -50.95 17.47 -33.22
CA VAL A 421 -50.17 16.92 -32.10
C VAL A 421 -50.51 17.71 -30.84
N PRO A 422 -50.98 17.08 -29.74
CA PRO A 422 -51.34 17.80 -28.53
C PRO A 422 -50.12 18.46 -27.89
N VAL A 423 -50.27 19.74 -27.50
CA VAL A 423 -49.25 20.46 -26.73
C VAL A 423 -49.40 20.12 -25.25
N HIS A 424 -48.30 19.74 -24.59
CA HIS A 424 -48.25 19.46 -23.16
C HIS A 424 -46.88 19.84 -22.58
N SER A 425 -46.85 20.91 -21.79
CA SER A 425 -45.62 21.43 -21.16
C SER A 425 -44.93 20.43 -20.24
N GLY A 426 -45.69 19.51 -19.61
CA GLY A 426 -45.18 18.44 -18.77
C GLY A 426 -44.54 17.26 -19.53
N TYR A 427 -44.59 17.23 -20.86
CA TYR A 427 -44.00 16.15 -21.65
C TYR A 427 -42.48 16.13 -21.48
N PHE A 428 -41.90 14.97 -21.19
CA PHE A 428 -40.45 14.76 -21.12
C PHE A 428 -40.12 13.34 -21.53
N ILE A 429 -39.18 13.20 -22.46
CA ILE A 429 -38.60 11.90 -22.82
C ILE A 429 -37.08 11.97 -22.66
N ALA A 430 -36.52 10.92 -22.09
CA ALA A 430 -35.09 10.82 -21.80
C ALA A 430 -34.26 10.31 -22.99
N ALA A 431 -34.91 9.53 -23.86
CA ALA A 431 -34.37 8.94 -25.07
C ALA A 431 -35.51 8.85 -26.10
N ASP A 432 -35.16 8.82 -27.38
CA ASP A 432 -36.10 8.85 -28.50
C ASP A 432 -37.22 7.81 -28.38
N GLU A 433 -38.47 8.28 -28.29
CA GLU A 433 -39.65 7.42 -28.13
C GLU A 433 -40.22 7.11 -29.52
N THR A 434 -40.14 5.83 -29.93
CA THR A 434 -40.69 5.36 -31.22
C THR A 434 -42.11 4.84 -31.00
N ILE A 435 -43.06 5.42 -31.73
CA ILE A 435 -44.48 5.05 -31.66
C ILE A 435 -44.89 4.51 -33.03
N VAL A 436 -45.44 3.30 -33.03
CA VAL A 436 -46.09 2.68 -34.19
C VAL A 436 -47.55 3.10 -34.23
N ILE A 437 -47.97 3.58 -35.40
CA ILE A 437 -49.36 3.78 -35.76
C ILE A 437 -49.82 2.49 -36.42
N ARG A 438 -50.65 1.72 -35.70
CA ARG A 438 -51.29 0.51 -36.19
C ARG A 438 -52.66 0.87 -36.73
N CYS A 439 -52.94 0.51 -37.98
CA CYS A 439 -54.23 0.72 -38.62
C CYS A 439 -54.80 -0.57 -39.22
N ASP A 440 -56.07 -0.84 -38.96
CA ASP A 440 -56.74 -2.06 -39.45
C ASP A 440 -57.10 -1.94 -40.94
N ALA A 441 -57.04 -3.04 -41.68
CA ALA A 441 -57.26 -3.09 -43.13
C ALA A 441 -58.62 -2.53 -43.60
N VAL A 442 -59.64 -2.54 -42.72
CA VAL A 442 -60.98 -1.98 -42.96
C VAL A 442 -60.93 -0.47 -43.25
N ALA A 443 -59.93 0.24 -42.75
CA ALA A 443 -59.72 1.66 -43.03
C ALA A 443 -59.29 1.95 -44.49
N VAL A 444 -58.89 0.94 -45.26
CA VAL A 444 -58.48 1.08 -46.67
C VAL A 444 -59.67 0.83 -47.59
N SER A 445 -59.90 1.76 -48.52
CA SER A 445 -60.94 1.67 -49.55
C SER A 445 -60.71 0.47 -50.47
N GLY A 446 -61.47 -0.60 -50.28
CA GLY A 446 -61.34 -1.87 -51.02
C GLY A 446 -60.73 -3.01 -50.22
N GLY A 447 -60.24 -2.74 -49.00
CA GLY A 447 -59.55 -3.71 -48.16
C GLY A 447 -58.12 -4.02 -48.60
N CYS A 448 -57.44 -4.82 -47.78
CA CYS A 448 -56.14 -5.43 -48.04
C CYS A 448 -55.90 -6.55 -47.00
N MET A 449 -54.92 -7.41 -47.21
CA MET A 449 -54.55 -8.47 -46.26
C MET A 449 -53.38 -8.07 -45.36
N GLY A 450 -53.62 -8.13 -44.05
CA GLY A 450 -52.65 -7.78 -43.00
C GLY A 450 -53.11 -6.63 -42.13
N VAL A 451 -52.13 -5.89 -41.59
CA VAL A 451 -52.33 -4.71 -40.73
C VAL A 451 -51.39 -3.62 -41.22
N LEU A 452 -51.90 -2.41 -41.40
CA LEU A 452 -51.08 -1.28 -41.84
C LEU A 452 -50.28 -0.77 -40.65
N LEU A 453 -48.95 -0.67 -40.84
CA LEU A 453 -48.04 -0.13 -39.83
C LEU A 453 -47.34 1.09 -40.40
N GLY A 454 -47.37 2.19 -39.65
CA GLY A 454 -46.45 3.32 -39.79
C GLY A 454 -45.71 3.54 -38.48
N SER A 455 -44.61 4.28 -38.50
CA SER A 455 -43.90 4.65 -37.27
C SER A 455 -43.38 6.08 -37.35
N PHE A 456 -43.35 6.74 -36.20
CA PHE A 456 -42.66 8.02 -36.03
C PHE A 456 -41.81 7.98 -34.76
N THR A 457 -40.71 8.73 -34.80
CA THR A 457 -39.82 8.92 -33.66
C THR A 457 -40.03 10.32 -33.11
N ILE A 458 -40.18 10.41 -31.79
CA ILE A 458 -40.13 11.69 -31.07
C ILE A 458 -38.71 11.79 -30.50
N ARG A 459 -37.94 12.77 -30.95
CA ARG A 459 -36.55 12.97 -30.49
C ARG A 459 -36.50 13.65 -29.15
N SER A 460 -35.66 13.12 -28.25
CA SER A 460 -35.43 13.71 -26.92
C SER A 460 -34.53 14.94 -26.98
N ASN A 461 -34.74 15.91 -26.08
CA ASN A 461 -33.88 17.09 -25.95
C ASN A 461 -32.50 16.75 -25.35
N THR A 462 -32.40 15.60 -24.69
CA THR A 462 -31.13 14.92 -24.37
C THR A 462 -30.55 14.30 -25.64
N LEU A 463 -29.39 14.80 -26.09
CA LEU A 463 -28.66 14.21 -27.23
C LEU A 463 -28.39 12.71 -26.96
N PRO A 464 -28.83 11.79 -27.83
CA PRO A 464 -28.53 10.35 -27.66
C PRO A 464 -27.02 10.08 -27.60
N ALA A 465 -26.23 10.86 -28.35
CA ALA A 465 -24.78 10.85 -28.33
C ALA A 465 -24.16 11.14 -26.94
N VAL A 466 -24.82 11.94 -26.09
CA VAL A 466 -24.36 12.23 -24.73
C VAL A 466 -24.63 11.04 -23.81
N ALA A 467 -25.79 10.38 -23.91
CA ALA A 467 -26.07 9.17 -23.14
C ALA A 467 -25.13 8.02 -23.52
N SER A 468 -24.89 7.79 -24.81
CA SER A 468 -23.94 6.78 -25.28
C SER A 468 -22.49 7.11 -24.91
N ALA A 469 -22.08 8.38 -25.01
CA ALA A 469 -20.74 8.81 -24.58
C ALA A 469 -20.55 8.65 -23.07
N LEU A 470 -21.56 9.00 -22.25
CA LEU A 470 -21.52 8.77 -20.80
C LEU A 470 -21.35 7.27 -20.50
N SER A 471 -22.16 6.39 -21.09
CA SER A 471 -22.03 4.95 -20.82
C SER A 471 -20.71 4.36 -21.32
N ALA A 472 -20.12 4.91 -22.39
CA ALA A 472 -18.80 4.52 -22.87
C ALA A 472 -17.69 5.00 -21.92
N ILE A 473 -17.70 6.27 -21.52
CA ILE A 473 -16.73 6.87 -20.58
C ILE A 473 -16.80 6.15 -19.23
N THR A 474 -18.00 5.98 -18.64
CA THR A 474 -18.16 5.28 -17.37
C THR A 474 -17.71 3.83 -17.46
N GLY A 475 -18.01 3.14 -18.57
CA GLY A 475 -17.58 1.76 -18.80
C GLY A 475 -16.06 1.62 -18.92
N VAL A 476 -15.41 2.52 -19.66
CA VAL A 476 -13.95 2.55 -19.82
C VAL A 476 -13.25 2.90 -18.49
N VAL A 477 -13.73 3.90 -17.75
CA VAL A 477 -13.15 4.26 -16.44
C VAL A 477 -13.38 3.15 -15.41
N ALA A 478 -14.54 2.50 -15.37
CA ALA A 478 -14.79 1.35 -14.50
C ALA A 478 -13.92 0.13 -14.87
N GLY A 479 -13.69 -0.11 -16.18
CA GLY A 479 -12.77 -1.13 -16.66
C GLY A 479 -11.31 -0.86 -16.27
N ALA A 480 -10.84 0.38 -16.47
CA ALA A 480 -9.53 0.83 -16.03
C ALA A 480 -9.38 0.73 -14.50
N ALA A 481 -10.41 1.08 -13.74
CA ALA A 481 -10.45 0.92 -12.29
C ALA A 481 -10.34 -0.55 -11.87
N ALA A 482 -11.07 -1.46 -12.52
CA ALA A 482 -10.98 -2.90 -12.24
C ALA A 482 -9.56 -3.44 -12.48
N VAL A 483 -8.93 -3.08 -13.61
CA VAL A 483 -7.56 -3.47 -13.92
C VAL A 483 -6.56 -2.85 -12.95
N ALA A 484 -6.71 -1.56 -12.62
CA ALA A 484 -5.86 -0.88 -11.63
C ALA A 484 -5.97 -1.51 -10.23
N VAL A 485 -7.16 -1.90 -9.79
CA VAL A 485 -7.38 -2.63 -8.53
C VAL A 485 -6.66 -3.98 -8.55
N VAL A 486 -6.69 -4.73 -9.65
CA VAL A 486 -5.96 -6.02 -9.76
C VAL A 486 -4.44 -5.80 -9.79
N VAL A 487 -3.94 -4.86 -10.60
CA VAL A 487 -2.49 -4.61 -10.78
C VAL A 487 -1.85 -4.04 -9.52
N THR A 488 -2.48 -3.04 -8.90
CA THR A 488 -1.99 -2.44 -7.63
C THR A 488 -2.21 -3.34 -6.42
N GLY A 489 -2.91 -4.46 -6.58
CA GLY A 489 -3.35 -5.36 -5.52
C GLY A 489 -4.55 -4.85 -4.71
N GLY A 490 -5.00 -3.62 -4.92
CA GLY A 490 -6.21 -3.04 -4.31
C GLY A 490 -6.07 -1.61 -3.78
N LEU A 491 -5.15 -0.80 -4.32
CA LEU A 491 -5.06 0.64 -3.98
C LEU A 491 -6.14 1.48 -4.71
N GLY A 492 -6.76 0.97 -5.78
CA GLY A 492 -7.93 1.60 -6.40
C GLY A 492 -9.25 1.29 -5.66
N SER A 493 -10.32 1.96 -6.08
CA SER A 493 -11.71 1.55 -5.77
C SER A 493 -12.51 1.42 -7.06
N ILE A 494 -13.48 0.51 -7.06
CA ILE A 494 -14.52 0.37 -8.09
C ILE A 494 -15.94 0.60 -7.52
N LEU A 495 -16.03 0.79 -6.21
CA LEU A 495 -17.29 0.82 -5.45
C LEU A 495 -18.20 1.98 -5.89
N GLU A 496 -17.62 3.12 -6.25
CA GLU A 496 -18.30 4.29 -6.83
C GLU A 496 -19.02 3.96 -8.15
N MET A 497 -18.38 3.19 -9.02
CA MET A 497 -18.94 2.79 -10.32
C MET A 497 -20.00 1.70 -10.14
N GLN A 498 -19.80 0.80 -9.18
CA GLN A 498 -20.82 -0.17 -8.79
C GLN A 498 -22.06 0.51 -8.16
N ALA A 499 -21.89 1.59 -7.39
CA ALA A 499 -23.00 2.38 -6.84
C ALA A 499 -23.87 3.00 -7.95
N LEU A 500 -23.27 3.54 -9.02
CA LEU A 500 -24.00 3.95 -10.22
C LEU A 500 -24.71 2.76 -10.90
N GLY A 501 -24.10 1.57 -10.91
CA GLY A 501 -24.75 0.33 -11.36
C GLY A 501 -25.95 -0.10 -10.51
N VAL A 502 -25.94 0.19 -9.20
CA VAL A 502 -27.08 -0.02 -8.28
C VAL A 502 -28.19 1.00 -8.61
N PHE A 503 -27.84 2.27 -8.81
CA PHE A 503 -28.80 3.29 -9.24
C PHE A 503 -29.43 2.95 -10.60
N ALA A 504 -28.67 2.47 -11.59
CA ALA A 504 -29.20 2.01 -12.88
C ALA A 504 -30.26 0.89 -12.75
N ARG A 505 -30.27 0.17 -11.63
CA ARG A 505 -31.07 -1.04 -11.39
C ARG A 505 -32.29 -0.84 -10.50
N MET A 506 -32.37 0.24 -9.72
CA MET A 506 -33.54 0.52 -8.87
C MET A 506 -34.79 0.78 -9.72
N SER A 507 -35.98 0.52 -9.14
CA SER A 507 -37.26 0.76 -9.83
C SER A 507 -37.46 2.23 -10.23
N CYS A 508 -37.03 3.15 -9.36
CA CYS A 508 -37.22 4.59 -9.55
C CYS A 508 -36.26 5.27 -10.54
N ALA A 509 -35.23 4.60 -11.08
CA ALA A 509 -34.33 5.27 -12.02
C ALA A 509 -35.07 5.81 -13.26
N SER A 510 -34.69 6.99 -13.73
CA SER A 510 -35.20 7.50 -15.01
C SER A 510 -34.65 6.69 -16.19
N ALA A 511 -35.28 6.80 -17.36
CA ALA A 511 -34.74 6.17 -18.56
C ALA A 511 -33.41 6.84 -19.00
N GLN A 512 -33.14 8.09 -18.62
CA GLN A 512 -31.87 8.79 -18.90
C GLN A 512 -30.74 8.20 -18.05
N GLU A 513 -30.98 8.02 -16.74
CA GLU A 513 -30.03 7.35 -15.84
C GLU A 513 -29.64 6.00 -16.42
N ARG A 514 -30.62 5.14 -16.74
CA ARG A 514 -30.36 3.80 -17.31
C ARG A 514 -29.61 3.86 -18.65
N ALA A 515 -30.00 4.73 -19.57
CA ALA A 515 -29.33 4.88 -20.87
C ALA A 515 -27.88 5.40 -20.75
N SER A 516 -27.60 6.25 -19.76
CA SER A 516 -26.25 6.79 -19.51
C SER A 516 -25.32 5.85 -18.72
N THR A 517 -25.85 4.73 -18.19
CA THR A 517 -25.12 3.82 -17.27
C THR A 517 -25.21 2.34 -17.67
N VAL A 518 -25.61 2.01 -18.90
CA VAL A 518 -25.86 0.63 -19.38
C VAL A 518 -24.71 -0.35 -19.08
N ALA A 519 -23.46 0.12 -19.13
CA ALA A 519 -22.28 -0.69 -18.83
C ALA A 519 -22.10 -1.01 -17.33
N LEU A 520 -22.60 -0.18 -16.42
CA LEU A 520 -22.25 -0.22 -15.00
C LEU A 520 -22.85 -1.39 -14.20
N PRO A 521 -24.09 -1.86 -14.47
CA PRO A 521 -24.60 -3.10 -13.87
C PRO A 521 -23.71 -4.33 -14.09
N TYR A 522 -22.95 -4.40 -15.19
CA TYR A 522 -22.04 -5.53 -15.43
C TYR A 522 -20.84 -5.59 -14.46
N PHE A 523 -20.49 -4.46 -13.84
CA PHE A 523 -19.50 -4.41 -12.77
C PHE A 523 -20.05 -4.84 -11.41
N LEU A 524 -21.39 -4.93 -11.23
CA LEU A 524 -21.99 -5.64 -10.10
C LEU A 524 -22.01 -7.16 -10.36
N SER A 525 -22.34 -7.57 -11.59
CA SER A 525 -22.33 -8.97 -11.99
C SER A 525 -22.26 -9.11 -13.51
N VAL A 526 -21.42 -10.02 -14.02
CA VAL A 526 -21.43 -10.42 -15.44
C VAL A 526 -22.83 -10.89 -15.86
N PHE A 527 -23.57 -11.50 -14.93
CA PHE A 527 -24.93 -12.00 -15.13
C PHE A 527 -26.02 -10.95 -14.95
N ALA A 528 -25.68 -9.65 -14.87
CA ALA A 528 -26.67 -8.59 -14.70
C ALA A 528 -27.74 -8.58 -15.81
N ALA A 529 -27.43 -9.00 -17.04
CA ALA A 529 -28.44 -9.11 -18.11
C ALA A 529 -29.55 -10.15 -17.84
N LEU A 530 -29.37 -11.02 -16.85
CA LEU A 530 -30.31 -12.08 -16.47
C LEU A 530 -31.15 -11.69 -15.24
N ASP A 531 -31.96 -12.63 -14.75
CA ASP A 531 -32.74 -12.51 -13.52
C ASP A 531 -31.84 -12.17 -12.29
N PRO A 532 -32.33 -11.37 -11.31
CA PRO A 532 -31.59 -11.07 -10.08
C PRO A 532 -31.01 -12.29 -9.34
N LEU A 533 -31.65 -13.45 -9.40
CA LEU A 533 -31.12 -14.70 -8.84
C LEU A 533 -29.79 -15.11 -9.47
N TRP A 534 -29.59 -14.87 -10.76
CA TRP A 534 -28.30 -15.13 -11.43
C TRP A 534 -27.21 -14.14 -11.02
N MET A 535 -27.55 -12.90 -10.63
CA MET A 535 -26.57 -11.99 -10.01
C MET A 535 -26.06 -12.55 -8.67
N VAL A 536 -26.92 -13.21 -7.89
CA VAL A 536 -26.53 -13.86 -6.62
C VAL A 536 -25.73 -15.13 -6.87
N VAL A 537 -26.32 -16.11 -7.57
CA VAL A 537 -25.75 -17.45 -7.76
C VAL A 537 -24.50 -17.40 -8.64
N GLY A 538 -24.50 -16.59 -9.70
CA GLY A 538 -23.38 -16.44 -10.61
C GLY A 538 -22.16 -15.77 -9.95
N ASN A 539 -22.36 -14.72 -9.15
CA ASN A 539 -21.27 -14.10 -8.40
C ASN A 539 -20.73 -15.03 -7.30
N ALA A 540 -21.60 -15.74 -6.59
CA ALA A 540 -21.18 -16.73 -5.59
C ALA A 540 -20.36 -17.87 -6.23
N LEU A 541 -20.78 -18.36 -7.40
CA LEU A 541 -20.04 -19.38 -8.16
C LEU A 541 -18.71 -18.84 -8.70
N LEU A 542 -18.66 -17.60 -9.20
CA LEU A 542 -17.39 -16.96 -9.58
C LEU A 542 -16.41 -16.89 -8.39
N ALA A 543 -16.86 -16.39 -7.23
CA ALA A 543 -16.04 -16.33 -6.02
C ALA A 543 -15.56 -17.72 -5.57
N ALA A 544 -16.42 -18.74 -5.64
CA ALA A 544 -16.07 -20.12 -5.34
C ALA A 544 -15.02 -20.68 -6.32
N VAL A 545 -15.18 -20.46 -7.64
CA VAL A 545 -14.23 -20.91 -8.67
C VAL A 545 -12.85 -20.27 -8.47
N PHE A 546 -12.78 -18.95 -8.25
CA PHE A 546 -11.50 -18.28 -7.95
C PHE A 546 -10.86 -18.81 -6.65
N GLY A 547 -11.67 -19.10 -5.62
CA GLY A 547 -11.21 -19.75 -4.39
C GLY A 547 -10.65 -21.15 -4.63
N CYS A 548 -11.35 -21.99 -5.40
CA CYS A 548 -10.89 -23.34 -5.75
C CYS A 548 -9.60 -23.33 -6.58
N VAL A 549 -9.48 -22.42 -7.56
CA VAL A 549 -8.23 -22.24 -8.33
C VAL A 549 -7.08 -21.83 -7.41
N HIS A 550 -7.31 -20.88 -6.49
CA HIS A 550 -6.29 -20.47 -5.51
C HIS A 550 -5.85 -21.63 -4.61
N CYS A 551 -6.78 -22.43 -4.08
CA CYS A 551 -6.48 -23.62 -3.28
C CYS A 551 -5.73 -24.69 -4.09
N GLY A 552 -6.07 -24.90 -5.36
CA GLY A 552 -5.36 -25.84 -6.24
C GLY A 552 -3.92 -25.41 -6.49
N VAL A 553 -3.69 -24.14 -6.84
CA VAL A 553 -2.36 -23.62 -7.17
C VAL A 553 -1.49 -23.45 -5.92
N THR A 554 -2.04 -23.11 -4.75
CA THR A 554 -1.28 -23.09 -3.48
C THR A 554 -0.76 -24.49 -3.12
N VAL A 555 -1.59 -25.53 -3.21
CA VAL A 555 -1.17 -26.92 -2.98
C VAL A 555 -0.16 -27.40 -4.03
N ALA A 556 -0.31 -27.01 -5.30
CA ALA A 556 0.67 -27.32 -6.35
C ALA A 556 2.03 -26.65 -6.08
N PHE A 557 2.04 -25.37 -5.71
CA PHE A 557 3.26 -24.64 -5.36
C PHE A 557 3.93 -25.22 -4.11
N GLN A 558 3.15 -25.57 -3.08
CA GLN A 558 3.63 -26.23 -1.87
C GLN A 558 4.34 -27.55 -2.19
N ARG A 559 3.71 -28.41 -3.00
CA ARG A 559 4.31 -29.69 -3.45
C ARG A 559 5.54 -29.51 -4.32
N TRP A 560 5.60 -28.47 -5.16
CA TRP A 560 6.72 -28.22 -6.07
C TRP A 560 7.95 -27.62 -5.37
N ARG A 561 7.76 -26.78 -4.35
CA ARG A 561 8.85 -26.09 -3.63
C ARG A 561 9.19 -26.68 -2.26
N GLY A 562 8.41 -27.64 -1.75
CA GLY A 562 8.67 -28.29 -0.46
C GLY A 562 8.49 -27.39 0.76
N VAL A 563 7.78 -26.26 0.61
CA VAL A 563 7.56 -25.27 1.68
C VAL A 563 6.38 -25.65 2.57
N ASP A 564 6.31 -25.04 3.76
CA ASP A 564 5.11 -25.12 4.59
C ASP A 564 3.91 -24.40 3.94
N ALA A 565 2.70 -24.73 4.41
CA ALA A 565 1.46 -24.22 3.82
C ALA A 565 1.29 -22.69 3.98
N ALA A 566 1.82 -22.08 5.05
CA ALA A 566 1.70 -20.65 5.28
C ALA A 566 2.65 -19.86 4.37
N SER A 567 3.90 -20.31 4.22
CA SER A 567 4.84 -19.75 3.26
C SER A 567 4.38 -19.93 1.81
N ALA A 568 3.79 -21.09 1.47
CA ALA A 568 3.20 -21.31 0.14
C ALA A 568 2.04 -20.32 -0.14
N TRP A 569 1.15 -20.09 0.83
CA TRP A 569 0.08 -19.09 0.74
C TRP A 569 0.60 -17.65 0.65
N ALA A 570 1.67 -17.29 1.35
CA ALA A 570 2.22 -15.93 1.36
C ALA A 570 3.17 -15.62 0.16
N ALA A 571 3.78 -16.64 -0.44
CA ALA A 571 4.59 -16.53 -1.66
C ALA A 571 3.72 -16.40 -2.92
N MET A 572 2.54 -17.03 -2.91
CA MET A 572 1.51 -16.83 -3.92
C MET A 572 1.05 -15.36 -3.91
N ARG A 573 1.13 -14.67 -5.07
CA ARG A 573 0.56 -13.32 -5.25
C ARG A 573 -0.98 -13.31 -5.38
N PHE A 574 -1.62 -14.49 -5.29
CA PHE A 574 -3.03 -14.73 -5.58
C PHE A 574 -4.05 -14.47 -4.44
N PRO A 575 -3.71 -14.46 -3.13
CA PRO A 575 -4.67 -14.18 -2.05
C PRO A 575 -5.39 -12.84 -2.23
N SER A 576 -4.64 -11.81 -2.65
CA SER A 576 -5.17 -10.49 -2.97
C SER A 576 -6.25 -10.56 -4.06
N LEU A 577 -6.04 -11.36 -5.12
CA LEU A 577 -6.99 -11.49 -6.22
C LEU A 577 -8.27 -12.22 -5.78
N THR A 578 -8.18 -13.32 -5.03
CA THR A 578 -9.38 -13.96 -4.46
C THR A 578 -10.17 -13.02 -3.55
N TYR A 579 -9.48 -12.20 -2.76
CA TYR A 579 -10.11 -11.29 -1.81
C TYR A 579 -10.69 -10.04 -2.48
N VAL A 580 -10.00 -9.48 -3.48
CA VAL A 580 -10.48 -8.42 -4.39
C VAL A 580 -11.72 -8.88 -5.16
N VAL A 581 -11.71 -10.10 -5.72
CA VAL A 581 -12.88 -10.67 -6.40
C VAL A 581 -14.04 -10.84 -5.43
N ALA A 582 -13.82 -11.41 -4.23
CA ALA A 582 -14.87 -11.53 -3.23
C ALA A 582 -15.45 -10.16 -2.81
N HIS A 583 -14.60 -9.16 -2.61
CA HIS A 583 -15.00 -7.80 -2.23
C HIS A 583 -15.78 -7.09 -3.35
N ALA A 584 -15.31 -7.17 -4.60
CA ALA A 584 -16.01 -6.58 -5.74
C ALA A 584 -17.34 -7.28 -6.05
N MET A 585 -17.39 -8.62 -5.96
CA MET A 585 -18.61 -9.39 -6.22
C MET A 585 -19.64 -9.23 -5.09
N HIS A 586 -19.22 -8.82 -3.88
CA HIS A 586 -20.08 -8.71 -2.70
C HIS A 586 -21.30 -7.82 -2.93
N LEU A 587 -21.11 -6.60 -3.45
CA LEU A 587 -22.22 -5.66 -3.64
C LEU A 587 -23.25 -6.20 -4.64
N GLY A 588 -22.81 -6.95 -5.66
CA GLY A 588 -23.68 -7.65 -6.60
C GLY A 588 -24.45 -8.83 -5.99
N ILE A 589 -23.80 -9.65 -5.15
CA ILE A 589 -24.45 -10.73 -4.39
C ILE A 589 -25.52 -10.14 -3.48
N PHE A 590 -25.16 -9.12 -2.71
CA PHE A 590 -26.06 -8.49 -1.75
C PHE A 590 -27.26 -7.83 -2.43
N PHE A 591 -27.01 -6.90 -3.35
CA PHE A 591 -28.08 -6.14 -4.03
C PHE A 591 -28.96 -7.03 -4.91
N GLY A 592 -28.40 -8.02 -5.60
CA GLY A 592 -29.16 -9.05 -6.31
C GLY A 592 -30.09 -9.84 -5.37
N SER A 593 -29.67 -10.07 -4.13
CA SER A 593 -30.47 -10.75 -3.10
C SER A 593 -31.63 -9.89 -2.60
N VAL A 594 -31.40 -8.58 -2.37
CA VAL A 594 -32.51 -7.68 -1.99
C VAL A 594 -33.50 -7.52 -3.15
N LEU A 595 -33.02 -7.42 -4.40
CA LEU A 595 -33.87 -7.43 -5.59
C LEU A 595 -34.71 -8.71 -5.72
N ALA A 596 -34.11 -9.89 -5.48
CA ALA A 596 -34.81 -11.17 -5.52
C ALA A 596 -35.90 -11.28 -4.44
N LEU A 597 -35.71 -10.67 -3.26
CA LEU A 597 -36.72 -10.56 -2.21
C LEU A 597 -37.84 -9.56 -2.56
N ALA A 598 -37.51 -8.50 -3.31
CA ALA A 598 -38.47 -7.48 -3.75
C ALA A 598 -39.29 -7.87 -4.99
N MET A 599 -39.17 -9.11 -5.51
CA MET A 599 -39.93 -9.62 -6.65
C MET A 599 -41.30 -10.17 -6.21
N PRO A 600 -42.43 -9.74 -6.82
CA PRO A 600 -43.77 -10.10 -6.34
C PRO A 600 -44.05 -11.61 -6.44
N ASP A 601 -43.72 -12.20 -7.59
CA ASP A 601 -43.99 -13.61 -7.92
C ASP A 601 -42.81 -14.54 -7.54
N ALA A 602 -41.96 -14.12 -6.60
CA ALA A 602 -40.78 -14.87 -6.18
C ALA A 602 -41.15 -16.25 -5.60
N ARG A 603 -40.83 -17.32 -6.35
CA ARG A 603 -40.90 -18.72 -5.90
C ARG A 603 -40.13 -18.89 -4.59
N VAL A 604 -40.55 -19.85 -3.75
CA VAL A 604 -39.96 -20.08 -2.41
C VAL A 604 -38.42 -20.16 -2.44
N GLN A 605 -37.85 -20.85 -3.44
CA GLN A 605 -36.40 -20.94 -3.66
C GLN A 605 -35.72 -19.56 -3.80
N HIS A 606 -36.34 -18.61 -4.52
CA HIS A 606 -35.79 -17.27 -4.73
C HIS A 606 -35.78 -16.47 -3.42
N ARG A 607 -36.82 -16.66 -2.59
CA ARG A 607 -36.89 -16.05 -1.25
C ARG A 607 -35.83 -16.63 -0.31
N VAL A 608 -35.61 -17.95 -0.32
CA VAL A 608 -34.56 -18.59 0.49
C VAL A 608 -33.17 -18.12 0.06
N ILE A 609 -32.86 -18.12 -1.24
CA ILE A 609 -31.58 -17.62 -1.78
C ILE A 609 -31.38 -16.14 -1.44
N GLY A 610 -32.42 -15.32 -1.57
CA GLY A 610 -32.40 -13.91 -1.20
C GLY A 610 -32.13 -13.67 0.30
N VAL A 611 -32.77 -14.40 1.20
CA VAL A 611 -32.50 -14.31 2.65
C VAL A 611 -31.05 -14.70 2.95
N VAL A 612 -30.56 -15.81 2.39
CA VAL A 612 -29.17 -16.27 2.60
C VAL A 612 -28.16 -15.24 2.08
N GLY A 613 -28.39 -14.67 0.90
CA GLY A 613 -27.50 -13.65 0.32
C GLY A 613 -27.54 -12.29 1.04
N VAL A 614 -28.69 -11.91 1.63
CA VAL A 614 -28.77 -10.73 2.52
C VAL A 614 -28.05 -10.98 3.85
N LEU A 615 -28.17 -12.17 4.43
CA LEU A 615 -27.44 -12.55 5.65
C LEU A 615 -25.92 -12.57 5.39
N TYR A 616 -25.48 -13.13 4.27
CA TYR A 616 -24.09 -13.03 3.79
C TYR A 616 -23.66 -11.57 3.62
N GLY A 617 -24.54 -10.73 3.07
CA GLY A 617 -24.40 -9.28 2.96
C GLY A 617 -23.97 -8.58 4.24
N VAL A 618 -24.70 -8.85 5.33
CA VAL A 618 -24.42 -8.26 6.65
C VAL A 618 -23.24 -8.95 7.35
N ALA A 619 -23.11 -10.26 7.19
CA ALA A 619 -22.08 -11.05 7.87
C ALA A 619 -20.67 -10.85 7.29
N PHE A 620 -20.51 -10.61 5.98
CA PHE A 620 -19.20 -10.50 5.36
C PHE A 620 -18.39 -9.27 5.82
N PRO A 621 -18.93 -8.02 5.86
CA PRO A 621 -18.21 -6.88 6.41
C PRO A 621 -17.81 -7.08 7.89
N ALA A 622 -18.71 -7.64 8.71
CA ALA A 622 -18.43 -7.93 10.11
C ALA A 622 -17.37 -9.04 10.27
N GLY A 623 -17.44 -10.10 9.46
CA GLY A 623 -16.48 -11.20 9.43
C GLY A 623 -15.09 -10.75 8.95
N VAL A 624 -15.02 -9.85 7.98
CA VAL A 624 -13.78 -9.18 7.57
C VAL A 624 -13.17 -8.39 8.73
N CYS A 625 -13.95 -7.54 9.41
CA CYS A 625 -13.45 -6.79 10.56
C CYS A 625 -12.98 -7.70 11.70
N TYR A 626 -13.70 -8.78 11.99
CA TYR A 626 -13.32 -9.78 12.99
C TYR A 626 -12.03 -10.53 12.60
N PHE A 627 -11.92 -10.95 11.35
CA PHE A 627 -10.73 -11.63 10.83
C PHE A 627 -9.50 -10.72 10.89
N ILE A 628 -9.65 -9.45 10.52
CA ILE A 628 -8.63 -8.42 10.69
C ILE A 628 -8.24 -8.29 12.17
N ALA A 629 -9.21 -8.14 13.07
CA ALA A 629 -8.98 -7.94 14.51
C ALA A 629 -8.27 -9.12 15.19
N ARG A 630 -8.39 -10.33 14.65
CA ARG A 630 -7.93 -11.57 15.30
C ARG A 630 -6.73 -12.24 14.62
N HIS A 631 -6.45 -11.94 13.35
CA HIS A 631 -5.40 -12.62 12.58
C HIS A 631 -4.39 -11.69 11.89
N VAL A 632 -4.66 -10.39 11.77
CA VAL A 632 -3.69 -9.43 11.21
C VAL A 632 -2.60 -9.13 12.24
N GLY A 633 -1.53 -9.93 12.20
CA GLY A 633 -0.26 -9.63 12.85
C GLY A 633 0.58 -8.55 12.16
N ALA A 634 -0.02 -7.82 11.20
CA ALA A 634 0.65 -6.76 10.45
C ALA A 634 0.40 -5.40 11.11
N SER A 635 1.46 -4.61 11.27
CA SER A 635 1.45 -3.28 11.85
C SER A 635 1.76 -2.20 10.82
N PHE A 636 1.36 -0.95 11.11
CA PHE A 636 1.48 0.17 10.18
C PHE A 636 2.70 1.03 10.49
N THR A 637 3.75 0.91 9.67
CA THR A 637 4.97 1.73 9.76
C THR A 637 4.76 3.05 9.03
N LYS A 638 5.04 4.18 9.68
CA LYS A 638 4.93 5.51 9.07
C LYS A 638 6.17 5.87 8.26
N TYR A 639 5.99 6.51 7.11
CA TYR A 639 7.11 7.03 6.31
C TYR A 639 7.66 8.30 6.97
N TRP A 640 8.77 8.16 7.72
CA TRP A 640 9.37 9.24 8.50
C TRP A 640 9.73 10.47 7.64
N GLN A 641 10.26 10.25 6.44
CA GLN A 641 10.70 11.30 5.52
C GLN A 641 9.53 12.20 5.08
N PHE A 642 8.37 11.62 4.72
CA PHE A 642 7.16 12.39 4.39
C PHE A 642 6.46 12.96 5.63
N SER A 643 6.69 12.39 6.82
CA SER A 643 6.11 12.88 8.08
C SER A 643 6.61 14.26 8.53
N ARG A 644 7.71 14.75 7.94
CA ARG A 644 8.30 16.08 8.20
C ARG A 644 7.98 17.13 7.12
N LYS A 645 7.35 16.75 6.00
CA LYS A 645 6.95 17.70 4.94
C LYS A 645 5.80 18.62 5.38
N PRO A 646 5.69 19.85 4.82
CA PRO A 646 4.57 20.74 5.08
C PRO A 646 3.24 20.11 4.66
N LEU A 647 2.14 20.59 5.26
CA LEU A 647 0.80 19.98 5.13
C LEU A 647 0.32 19.85 3.66
N HIS A 648 0.72 20.77 2.79
CA HIS A 648 0.30 20.81 1.39
C HIS A 648 0.96 19.67 0.58
N ASP A 649 2.29 19.54 0.66
CA ASP A 649 3.02 18.40 0.07
C ASP A 649 2.53 17.06 0.63
N ARG A 650 2.33 17.01 1.95
CA ARG A 650 1.92 15.81 2.70
C ARG A 650 0.53 15.31 2.30
N LEU A 651 -0.25 16.10 1.56
CA LEU A 651 -1.52 15.67 0.98
C LEU A 651 -1.32 14.63 -0.14
N LEU A 652 -0.22 14.72 -0.90
CA LEU A 652 0.09 13.87 -2.05
C LEU A 652 0.84 12.58 -1.69
N TYR A 653 1.63 12.55 -0.61
CA TYR A 653 2.41 11.36 -0.23
C TYR A 653 1.65 10.45 0.76
N PRO A 654 1.80 9.11 0.68
CA PRO A 654 1.25 8.20 1.69
C PRO A 654 1.89 8.41 3.06
N VAL A 655 1.11 8.21 4.13
CA VAL A 655 1.56 8.43 5.52
C VAL A 655 2.43 7.27 6.05
N GLY A 656 2.35 6.09 5.45
CA GLY A 656 3.03 4.88 5.90
C GLY A 656 2.78 3.68 4.98
N TYR A 657 3.09 2.46 5.42
CA TYR A 657 2.78 1.19 4.76
C TYR A 657 2.51 0.09 5.81
N TRP A 658 2.15 -1.12 5.36
CA TRP A 658 1.86 -2.26 6.24
C TRP A 658 3.01 -3.28 6.22
N HIS A 659 3.50 -3.68 7.38
CA HIS A 659 4.56 -4.69 7.54
C HIS A 659 4.09 -5.85 8.45
N PRO A 660 4.59 -7.09 8.29
CA PRO A 660 5.58 -7.55 7.31
C PRO A 660 5.01 -7.66 5.88
N ALA A 661 5.86 -7.48 4.87
CA ALA A 661 5.45 -7.50 3.47
C ALA A 661 4.79 -8.83 3.03
N ALA A 662 5.13 -9.96 3.65
CA ALA A 662 4.45 -11.25 3.41
C ALA A 662 2.96 -11.21 3.80
N GLN A 663 2.63 -10.61 4.95
CA GLN A 663 1.23 -10.44 5.38
C GLN A 663 0.53 -9.33 4.58
N GLN A 664 1.23 -8.27 4.19
CA GLN A 664 0.70 -7.26 3.25
C GLN A 664 0.25 -7.89 1.92
N ARG A 665 1.02 -8.86 1.38
CA ARG A 665 0.66 -9.64 0.18
C ARG A 665 -0.54 -10.56 0.41
N MET A 666 -0.64 -11.15 1.62
CA MET A 666 -1.71 -12.07 2.01
C MET A 666 -3.08 -11.38 2.19
N TYR A 667 -3.11 -10.19 2.81
CA TYR A 667 -4.33 -9.42 3.02
C TYR A 667 -4.70 -8.49 1.85
N GLY A 668 -3.76 -8.30 0.91
CA GLY A 668 -3.99 -7.52 -0.31
C GLY A 668 -4.13 -6.01 -0.09
N GLY A 669 -4.49 -5.32 -1.17
CA GLY A 669 -4.46 -3.86 -1.22
C GLY A 669 -5.56 -3.18 -0.39
N MET A 670 -6.59 -3.91 0.03
CA MET A 670 -7.69 -3.39 0.85
C MET A 670 -7.20 -2.79 2.19
N LEU A 671 -6.13 -3.34 2.79
CA LEU A 671 -5.48 -2.69 3.93
C LEU A 671 -4.58 -1.53 3.50
N THR A 672 -3.94 -1.63 2.34
CA THR A 672 -3.01 -0.60 1.82
C THR A 672 -3.66 0.71 1.40
N ASN A 673 -5.00 0.81 1.40
CA ASN A 673 -5.71 2.09 1.29
C ASN A 673 -5.99 2.77 2.63
N MET A 674 -5.91 2.05 3.76
CA MET A 674 -6.26 2.57 5.08
C MET A 674 -5.03 3.00 5.90
N SER A 675 -5.23 4.02 6.73
CA SER A 675 -4.28 4.44 7.76
C SER A 675 -4.27 3.45 8.94
N GLY A 676 -3.13 3.38 9.66
CA GLY A 676 -2.89 2.37 10.69
C GLY A 676 -3.95 2.21 11.78
N ASN A 677 -4.60 3.30 12.19
CA ASN A 677 -5.62 3.28 13.24
C ASN A 677 -7.02 2.90 12.72
N HIS A 678 -7.22 2.84 11.39
CA HIS A 678 -8.53 2.76 10.75
C HIS A 678 -8.72 1.48 9.91
N VAL A 679 -7.95 0.43 10.16
CA VAL A 679 -8.01 -0.86 9.43
C VAL A 679 -9.43 -1.43 9.35
N TYR A 680 -10.17 -1.36 10.46
CA TYR A 680 -11.55 -1.86 10.57
C TYR A 680 -12.56 -1.08 9.71
N TRP A 681 -12.18 0.10 9.21
CA TRP A 681 -12.98 0.91 8.29
C TRP A 681 -12.70 0.58 6.82
N CYS A 682 -11.86 -0.42 6.52
CA CYS A 682 -11.64 -0.90 5.14
C CYS A 682 -12.93 -1.33 4.43
N VAL A 683 -13.89 -1.90 5.15
CA VAL A 683 -15.23 -2.25 4.64
C VAL A 683 -16.23 -1.09 4.68
N PHE A 684 -15.90 0.07 5.26
CA PHE A 684 -16.88 1.13 5.54
C PHE A 684 -17.60 1.61 4.28
N GLN A 685 -16.85 1.86 3.20
CA GLN A 685 -17.44 2.30 1.93
C GLN A 685 -18.40 1.25 1.34
N LEU A 686 -18.02 -0.03 1.39
CA LEU A 686 -18.89 -1.14 0.99
C LEU A 686 -20.15 -1.20 1.88
N SER A 687 -20.01 -1.07 3.20
CA SER A 687 -21.13 -1.07 4.14
C SER A 687 -22.11 0.09 3.92
N VAL A 688 -21.62 1.31 3.66
CA VAL A 688 -22.46 2.48 3.31
C VAL A 688 -23.22 2.20 2.02
N LEU A 689 -22.56 1.63 1.00
CA LEU A 689 -23.21 1.27 -0.26
C LEU A 689 -24.18 0.09 -0.12
N CYS A 690 -23.99 -0.83 0.82
CA CYS A 690 -24.98 -1.84 1.17
C CYS A 690 -26.22 -1.19 1.84
N VAL A 691 -26.06 -0.19 2.72
CA VAL A 691 -27.21 0.55 3.28
C VAL A 691 -27.97 1.30 2.16
N VAL A 692 -27.27 1.93 1.23
CA VAL A 692 -27.88 2.54 0.03
C VAL A 692 -28.56 1.48 -0.85
N GLY A 693 -27.96 0.30 -1.01
CA GLY A 693 -28.51 -0.84 -1.74
C GLY A 693 -29.82 -1.39 -1.15
N LEU A 694 -29.95 -1.42 0.18
CA LEU A 694 -31.21 -1.72 0.87
C LEU A 694 -32.27 -0.67 0.53
N ILE A 695 -31.92 0.63 0.58
CA ILE A 695 -32.84 1.72 0.25
C ILE A 695 -33.32 1.62 -1.21
N THR A 696 -32.44 1.31 -2.18
CA THR A 696 -32.83 1.17 -3.60
C THR A 696 -33.80 0.03 -3.92
N ALA A 697 -33.88 -1.00 -3.06
CA ALA A 697 -34.76 -2.14 -3.27
C ALA A 697 -36.17 -1.93 -2.67
N VAL A 698 -36.35 -0.94 -1.79
CA VAL A 698 -37.68 -0.52 -1.33
C VAL A 698 -38.48 -0.03 -2.54
N ARG A 699 -39.68 -0.56 -2.75
CA ARG A 699 -40.62 -0.03 -3.75
C ARG A 699 -41.43 1.09 -3.07
N PRO A 700 -41.20 2.38 -3.39
CA PRO A 700 -42.01 3.44 -2.81
C PRO A 700 -43.45 3.37 -3.35
N PRO A 701 -44.44 3.92 -2.62
CA PRO A 701 -45.77 4.16 -3.17
C PRO A 701 -45.70 5.13 -4.36
N VAL A 702 -46.74 5.16 -5.19
CA VAL A 702 -46.79 5.94 -6.44
C VAL A 702 -46.44 7.42 -6.17
N GLY A 703 -45.44 7.94 -6.88
CA GLY A 703 -44.89 9.30 -6.69
C GLY A 703 -43.78 9.45 -5.64
N GLY A 704 -43.59 8.45 -4.77
CA GLY A 704 -42.64 8.51 -3.63
C GLY A 704 -41.15 8.39 -3.96
N CYS A 705 -40.76 8.25 -5.23
CA CYS A 705 -39.36 8.07 -5.64
C CYS A 705 -38.42 9.15 -5.09
N HIS A 706 -38.86 10.41 -5.05
CA HIS A 706 -38.07 11.52 -4.51
C HIS A 706 -37.63 11.30 -3.05
N VAL A 707 -38.49 10.70 -2.21
CA VAL A 707 -38.16 10.36 -0.81
C VAL A 707 -37.03 9.34 -0.75
N GLN A 708 -37.09 8.31 -1.60
CA GLN A 708 -36.06 7.26 -1.68
C GLN A 708 -34.68 7.86 -2.02
N TYR A 709 -34.61 8.77 -2.98
CA TYR A 709 -33.37 9.49 -3.31
C TYR A 709 -32.88 10.38 -2.15
N PHE A 710 -33.77 11.10 -1.44
CA PHE A 710 -33.35 11.91 -0.28
C PHE A 710 -32.81 11.03 0.87
N CYS A 711 -33.40 9.86 1.12
CA CYS A 711 -32.86 8.90 2.09
C CYS A 711 -31.45 8.41 1.70
N MET A 712 -31.23 8.09 0.41
CA MET A 712 -29.89 7.73 -0.08
C MET A 712 -28.89 8.90 0.07
N ALA A 713 -29.28 10.11 -0.31
CA ALA A 713 -28.45 11.30 -0.18
C ALA A 713 -28.03 11.55 1.28
N ALA A 714 -28.94 11.39 2.25
CA ALA A 714 -28.63 11.54 3.67
C ALA A 714 -27.60 10.51 4.16
N VAL A 715 -27.73 9.24 3.76
CA VAL A 715 -26.75 8.17 4.08
C VAL A 715 -25.39 8.45 3.44
N LEU A 716 -25.37 8.89 2.18
CA LEU A 716 -24.13 9.22 1.46
C LEU A 716 -23.41 10.45 2.06
N LEU A 717 -24.15 11.48 2.47
CA LEU A 717 -23.58 12.65 3.17
C LEU A 717 -23.06 12.31 4.57
N ALA A 718 -23.76 11.45 5.32
CA ALA A 718 -23.26 10.93 6.59
C ALA A 718 -21.96 10.12 6.38
N GLY A 719 -21.91 9.29 5.34
CA GLY A 719 -20.71 8.57 4.91
C GLY A 719 -19.55 9.52 4.58
N ALA A 720 -19.79 10.55 3.77
CA ALA A 720 -18.79 11.58 3.44
C ALA A 720 -18.24 12.28 4.69
N GLY A 721 -19.12 12.66 5.62
CA GLY A 721 -18.75 13.29 6.88
C GLY A 721 -17.85 12.40 7.74
N VAL A 722 -18.15 11.11 7.85
CA VAL A 722 -17.32 10.13 8.59
C VAL A 722 -15.95 9.96 7.91
N VAL A 723 -15.88 9.81 6.58
CA VAL A 723 -14.60 9.72 5.85
C VAL A 723 -13.74 10.97 6.08
N ALA A 724 -14.32 12.15 5.91
CA ALA A 724 -13.61 13.42 6.05
C ALA A 724 -13.14 13.68 7.49
N PHE A 725 -13.99 13.42 8.49
CA PHE A 725 -13.67 13.68 9.91
C PHE A 725 -12.64 12.70 10.47
N THR A 726 -12.74 11.40 10.15
CA THR A 726 -11.79 10.39 10.64
C THR A 726 -10.44 10.43 9.93
N ASN A 727 -10.38 10.99 8.72
CA ASN A 727 -9.23 10.92 7.82
C ASN A 727 -8.70 9.47 7.69
N MET A 728 -9.61 8.53 7.44
CA MET A 728 -9.33 7.10 7.50
C MET A 728 -8.31 6.59 6.46
N MET A 729 -8.17 7.27 5.30
CA MET A 729 -7.32 6.81 4.20
C MET A 729 -5.82 7.00 4.46
N ARG A 730 -4.99 6.29 3.69
CA ARG A 730 -3.53 6.30 3.78
C ARG A 730 -2.87 7.62 3.34
N SER A 731 -3.55 8.47 2.58
CA SER A 731 -3.15 9.84 2.27
C SER A 731 -4.36 10.77 2.31
N ALA A 732 -4.12 12.06 2.60
CA ALA A 732 -5.20 13.04 2.67
C ALA A 732 -5.84 13.31 1.29
N PHE A 733 -5.10 13.14 0.18
CA PHE A 733 -5.67 13.12 -1.17
C PHE A 733 -6.76 12.05 -1.29
N LEU A 734 -6.51 10.79 -0.90
CA LEU A 734 -7.52 9.74 -0.96
C LEU A 734 -8.73 10.05 -0.08
N THR A 735 -8.54 10.57 1.14
CA THR A 735 -9.65 11.01 2.02
C THR A 735 -10.51 12.08 1.34
N VAL A 736 -9.89 13.08 0.70
CA VAL A 736 -10.61 14.14 -0.03
C VAL A 736 -11.35 13.55 -1.24
N MET A 737 -10.71 12.68 -2.02
CA MET A 737 -11.32 12.16 -3.25
C MET A 737 -12.47 11.18 -2.99
N HIS A 738 -12.37 10.30 -1.98
CA HIS A 738 -13.50 9.42 -1.62
C HIS A 738 -14.63 10.18 -0.89
N SER A 739 -14.33 11.20 -0.08
CA SER A 739 -15.40 12.06 0.47
C SER A 739 -16.07 12.89 -0.63
N ALA A 740 -15.32 13.40 -1.61
CA ALA A 740 -15.88 14.02 -2.81
C ALA A 740 -16.73 13.04 -3.64
N SER A 741 -16.30 11.78 -3.83
CA SER A 741 -17.12 10.74 -4.47
C SER A 741 -18.47 10.54 -3.77
N PHE A 742 -18.48 10.46 -2.43
CA PHE A 742 -19.72 10.35 -1.66
C PHE A 742 -20.61 11.60 -1.80
N VAL A 743 -20.03 12.80 -1.79
CA VAL A 743 -20.77 14.07 -2.01
C VAL A 743 -21.34 14.15 -3.43
N LEU A 744 -20.60 13.70 -4.45
CA LEU A 744 -21.07 13.64 -5.84
C LEU A 744 -22.18 12.59 -6.03
N LEU A 745 -22.08 11.43 -5.39
CA LEU A 745 -23.16 10.42 -5.35
C LEU A 745 -24.41 10.96 -4.63
N ALA A 746 -24.24 11.71 -3.53
CA ALA A 746 -25.35 12.38 -2.84
C ALA A 746 -25.98 13.48 -3.70
N ALA A 747 -25.17 14.29 -4.39
CA ALA A 747 -25.64 15.31 -5.31
C ALA A 747 -26.38 14.71 -6.51
N LEU A 748 -25.92 13.57 -7.05
CA LEU A 748 -26.65 12.78 -8.05
C LEU A 748 -28.01 12.34 -7.51
N CYS A 749 -28.09 11.87 -6.26
CA CYS A 749 -29.37 11.52 -5.64
C CYS A 749 -30.30 12.73 -5.52
N VAL A 750 -29.81 13.89 -5.04
CA VAL A 750 -30.62 15.12 -4.92
C VAL A 750 -31.09 15.63 -6.29
N VAL A 751 -30.22 15.64 -7.31
CA VAL A 751 -30.57 16.07 -8.68
C VAL A 751 -31.55 15.10 -9.34
N SER A 752 -31.44 13.80 -9.05
CA SER A 752 -32.44 12.82 -9.51
C SER A 752 -33.78 13.03 -8.79
N ALA A 753 -33.77 13.29 -7.48
CA ALA A 753 -34.98 13.62 -6.71
C ALA A 753 -35.71 14.85 -7.27
N THR A 754 -34.99 15.92 -7.61
CA THR A 754 -35.58 17.12 -8.21
C THR A 754 -36.04 16.88 -9.66
N ASN A 755 -35.32 16.10 -10.46
CA ASN A 755 -35.75 15.69 -11.79
C ASN A 755 -37.07 14.87 -11.77
N HIS A 756 -37.30 14.06 -10.73
CA HIS A 756 -38.57 13.35 -10.53
C HIS A 756 -39.73 14.25 -10.08
N LEU A 757 -39.44 15.40 -9.47
CA LEU A 757 -40.45 16.39 -9.09
C LEU A 757 -40.75 17.39 -10.22
N ALA A 758 -39.74 17.75 -11.02
CA ALA A 758 -39.83 18.71 -12.12
C ALA A 758 -38.82 18.36 -13.25
N PRO A 759 -39.21 17.52 -14.25
CA PRO A 759 -38.29 17.02 -15.27
C PRO A 759 -37.82 18.11 -16.24
N SER A 760 -36.56 18.54 -16.06
CA SER A 760 -35.95 19.67 -16.76
C SER A 760 -34.73 19.28 -17.57
N ASP A 761 -34.61 19.84 -18.78
CA ASP A 761 -33.47 19.62 -19.68
C ASP A 761 -32.16 20.17 -19.08
N GLY A 762 -32.27 21.18 -18.19
CA GLY A 762 -31.15 21.65 -17.37
C GLY A 762 -30.74 20.62 -16.31
N GLY A 763 -31.70 19.97 -15.65
CA GLY A 763 -31.44 18.94 -14.65
C GLY A 763 -30.83 17.66 -15.24
N ALA A 764 -31.16 17.32 -16.48
CA ALA A 764 -30.49 16.26 -17.23
C ALA A 764 -29.02 16.60 -17.58
N ARG A 765 -28.73 17.87 -17.90
CA ARG A 765 -27.35 18.36 -18.11
C ARG A 765 -26.55 18.37 -16.80
N VAL A 766 -27.16 18.78 -15.68
CA VAL A 766 -26.53 18.74 -14.36
C VAL A 766 -26.23 17.30 -13.94
N TYR A 767 -27.17 16.35 -14.14
CA TYR A 767 -26.91 14.93 -13.93
C TYR A 767 -25.69 14.45 -14.73
N ALA A 768 -25.64 14.72 -16.04
CA ALA A 768 -24.52 14.37 -16.90
C ALA A 768 -23.19 14.97 -16.42
N ALA A 769 -23.20 16.25 -15.99
CA ALA A 769 -22.02 16.91 -15.46
C ALA A 769 -21.52 16.29 -14.14
N ILE A 770 -22.42 15.88 -13.23
CA ILE A 770 -22.01 15.24 -11.97
C ILE A 770 -21.53 13.80 -12.23
N VAL A 771 -22.11 13.05 -13.17
CA VAL A 771 -21.55 11.75 -13.60
C VAL A 771 -20.15 11.94 -14.18
N LEU A 772 -19.92 12.94 -15.03
CA LEU A 772 -18.58 13.24 -15.55
C LEU A 772 -17.59 13.60 -14.43
N LEU A 773 -17.97 14.46 -13.49
CA LEU A 773 -17.15 14.79 -12.32
C LEU A 773 -16.84 13.57 -11.46
N LEU A 774 -17.80 12.66 -11.27
CA LEU A 774 -17.56 11.40 -10.55
C LEU A 774 -16.63 10.47 -11.35
N THR A 775 -16.72 10.43 -12.68
CA THR A 775 -15.77 9.66 -13.51
C THR A 775 -14.36 10.23 -13.46
N THR A 776 -14.18 11.55 -13.42
CA THR A 776 -12.83 12.15 -13.30
C THR A 776 -12.26 12.01 -11.90
N VAL A 777 -13.10 12.04 -10.84
CA VAL A 777 -12.69 11.71 -9.46
C VAL A 777 -12.24 10.24 -9.36
N VAL A 778 -13.01 9.29 -9.88
CA VAL A 778 -12.61 7.87 -9.90
C VAL A 778 -11.36 7.66 -10.75
N LEU A 779 -11.26 8.27 -11.92
CA LEU A 779 -10.07 8.18 -12.78
C LEU A 779 -8.83 8.72 -12.07
N THR A 780 -8.91 9.90 -11.45
CA THR A 780 -7.78 10.49 -10.71
C THR A 780 -7.40 9.70 -9.45
N VAL A 781 -8.35 9.08 -8.75
CA VAL A 781 -8.05 8.08 -7.71
C VAL A 781 -7.28 6.89 -8.30
N THR A 782 -7.76 6.28 -9.40
CA THR A 782 -7.08 5.11 -9.99
C THR A 782 -5.67 5.43 -10.51
N VAL A 783 -5.49 6.60 -11.15
CA VAL A 783 -4.18 7.08 -11.60
C VAL A 783 -3.27 7.34 -10.40
N TYR A 784 -3.76 8.02 -9.35
CA TYR A 784 -2.99 8.24 -8.12
C TYR A 784 -2.56 6.91 -7.48
N SER A 785 -3.47 5.94 -7.37
CA SER A 785 -3.19 4.62 -6.80
C SER A 785 -2.18 3.82 -7.63
N VAL A 786 -2.21 3.92 -8.96
CA VAL A 786 -1.19 3.31 -9.85
C VAL A 786 0.15 4.03 -9.74
N VAL A 787 0.17 5.37 -9.65
CA VAL A 787 1.40 6.17 -9.47
C VAL A 787 2.03 5.92 -8.10
N VAL A 788 1.25 5.84 -7.03
CA VAL A 788 1.73 5.49 -5.69
C VAL A 788 2.25 4.06 -5.65
N TRP A 789 1.55 3.10 -6.26
CA TRP A 789 2.05 1.72 -6.39
C TRP A 789 3.38 1.65 -7.15
N TYR A 790 3.48 2.33 -8.30
CA TYR A 790 4.69 2.38 -9.11
C TYR A 790 5.85 3.07 -8.37
N ALA A 791 5.59 4.21 -7.71
CA ALA A 791 6.58 4.91 -6.90
C ALA A 791 7.03 4.07 -5.69
N GLU A 792 6.12 3.35 -5.03
CA GLU A 792 6.48 2.39 -3.99
C GLU A 792 7.36 1.26 -4.50
N ASP A 793 7.12 0.76 -5.72
CA ASP A 793 7.87 -0.37 -6.30
C ASP A 793 9.13 0.03 -7.08
N ARG A 794 9.35 1.32 -7.36
CA ARG A 794 10.56 1.82 -8.05
C ARG A 794 11.43 2.77 -7.25
N HIS A 795 10.87 3.50 -6.29
CA HIS A 795 11.57 4.61 -5.61
C HIS A 795 11.43 4.60 -4.09
N TRP A 796 10.37 4.01 -3.53
CA TRP A 796 10.16 3.92 -2.08
C TRP A 796 10.26 2.47 -1.56
N GLN A 797 10.94 1.57 -2.29
CA GLN A 797 11.28 0.24 -1.78
C GLN A 797 12.19 0.34 -0.55
N GLU A 798 13.23 1.17 -0.60
CA GLU A 798 14.14 1.48 0.51
C GLU A 798 13.42 2.09 1.72
N LEU A 799 12.32 2.82 1.50
CA LEU A 799 11.49 3.38 2.56
C LEU A 799 10.50 2.36 3.15
N ARG A 800 10.22 1.26 2.42
CA ARG A 800 9.48 0.08 2.93
C ARG A 800 10.40 -0.91 3.63
N GLU A 801 11.66 -0.99 3.23
CA GLU A 801 12.68 -1.89 3.78
C GLU A 801 13.94 -1.07 4.13
N PRO A 802 14.04 -0.50 5.36
CA PRO A 802 15.03 0.53 5.74
C PRO A 802 16.52 0.15 5.68
N LEU A 803 16.86 -1.00 5.10
CA LEU A 803 18.19 -1.60 5.12
C LEU A 803 18.92 -1.56 3.76
N ARG A 804 18.29 -0.99 2.71
CA ARG A 804 18.87 -0.97 1.35
C ARG A 804 19.59 0.34 1.02
N GLY A 805 18.84 1.44 0.90
CA GLY A 805 19.35 2.72 0.41
C GLY A 805 20.50 3.31 1.24
N GLY A 806 20.57 3.02 2.54
CA GLY A 806 21.69 3.47 3.39
C GLY A 806 23.03 2.81 3.07
N LEU A 807 23.02 1.59 2.51
CA LEU A 807 24.21 0.88 2.06
C LEU A 807 24.51 1.21 0.58
N GLU A 808 23.47 1.25 -0.25
CA GLU A 808 23.59 1.54 -1.69
C GLU A 808 24.01 3.00 -1.96
N ALA A 809 23.73 3.95 -1.05
CA ALA A 809 24.29 5.30 -1.10
C ALA A 809 25.78 5.36 -0.69
N LEU A 810 26.18 4.64 0.38
CA LEU A 810 27.58 4.59 0.84
C LEU A 810 28.51 3.88 -0.14
N LEU A 811 27.99 2.94 -0.94
CA LEU A 811 28.77 2.27 -2.00
C LEU A 811 28.89 3.12 -3.27
N ARG A 812 27.95 4.04 -3.53
CA ARG A 812 27.96 4.83 -4.77
C ARG A 812 28.92 6.03 -4.73
N ASP A 813 29.17 6.60 -3.56
CA ASP A 813 30.19 7.65 -3.39
C ASP A 813 31.63 7.13 -3.68
N ASP A 814 31.86 5.81 -3.67
CA ASP A 814 33.13 5.16 -4.05
C ASP A 814 33.17 4.66 -5.52
N GLU A 815 32.04 4.64 -6.25
CA GLU A 815 31.93 3.95 -7.56
C GLU A 815 31.61 4.88 -8.77
N GLU A 816 31.66 6.20 -8.59
CA GLU A 816 31.47 7.19 -9.67
C GLU A 816 32.68 8.15 -9.80
N SER A 817 33.89 7.61 -9.59
CA SER A 817 35.19 8.33 -9.60
C SER A 817 36.31 7.62 -10.40
N ASP A 818 36.02 7.01 -11.55
CA ASP A 818 37.05 6.69 -12.57
C ASP A 818 36.45 6.33 -13.95
N GLU A 819 35.89 7.31 -14.69
CA GLU A 819 35.92 7.36 -16.18
C GLU A 819 35.28 8.67 -16.73
N ASP A 820 36.03 9.77 -16.77
CA ASP A 820 35.95 10.74 -17.90
C ASP A 820 37.13 11.74 -17.90
N THR A 821 38.23 11.39 -18.58
CA THR A 821 39.39 12.30 -18.76
C THR A 821 39.88 12.37 -20.20
N GLN A 822 39.11 13.03 -21.09
CA GLN A 822 39.73 13.84 -22.16
C GLN A 822 38.77 14.84 -22.87
N LYS A 823 39.20 16.11 -22.96
CA LYS A 823 38.57 17.26 -23.68
C LYS A 823 37.30 17.81 -22.98
N LEU A 824 36.96 19.10 -23.07
CA LEU A 824 37.53 20.20 -23.88
C LEU A 824 37.81 21.45 -23.01
N HIS A 825 38.68 22.35 -23.48
CA HIS A 825 39.06 23.60 -22.79
C HIS A 825 38.04 24.76 -22.98
N ASP A 826 38.34 25.85 -22.27
CA ASP A 826 37.87 27.24 -22.43
C ASP A 826 36.47 27.62 -21.93
N THR A 827 36.43 28.18 -20.71
CA THR A 827 36.31 29.65 -20.56
C THR A 827 36.87 30.08 -19.19
N THR A 828 37.66 31.16 -19.15
CA THR A 828 38.53 31.52 -18.03
C THR A 828 38.16 32.89 -17.42
N SER A 829 38.51 33.11 -16.14
CA SER A 829 38.57 34.42 -15.44
C SER A 829 37.21 35.06 -15.05
N SER A 830 37.12 36.02 -14.11
CA SER A 830 38.12 36.77 -13.32
C SER A 830 37.60 37.17 -11.91
N LEU A 831 38.43 37.83 -11.08
CA LEU A 831 38.10 38.23 -9.70
C LEU A 831 37.52 39.67 -9.56
N CYS A 832 36.58 39.81 -8.61
CA CYS A 832 36.40 40.93 -7.64
C CYS A 832 36.00 42.38 -8.07
N VAL A 833 35.45 43.10 -7.05
CA VAL A 833 35.18 44.57 -6.94
C VAL A 833 33.94 45.03 -7.77
N SER A 834 32.98 45.83 -7.28
CA SER A 834 33.00 46.92 -6.28
C SER A 834 31.72 47.03 -5.42
N GLY A 835 31.76 47.86 -4.36
CA GLY A 835 30.59 48.42 -3.64
C GLY A 835 30.34 49.91 -3.94
N THR A 836 29.88 50.67 -2.93
CA THR A 836 29.46 52.12 -2.88
C THR A 836 27.92 52.35 -3.02
N THR A 837 27.25 53.34 -2.36
CA THR A 837 27.58 54.24 -1.22
C THR A 837 26.33 54.87 -0.55
N VAL A 838 26.45 55.25 0.74
CA VAL A 838 25.88 56.45 1.43
C VAL A 838 24.35 56.63 1.59
N ALA A 839 23.92 56.71 2.88
CA ALA A 839 23.17 57.85 3.46
C ALA A 839 23.30 57.87 5.00
N SER A 840 23.20 59.05 5.63
CA SER A 840 23.35 59.32 7.08
C SER A 840 21.98 59.78 7.68
N SER A 841 21.70 59.96 8.99
CA SER A 841 22.59 60.35 10.10
C SER A 841 21.97 60.21 11.52
N TYR A 842 22.82 60.52 12.52
CA TYR A 842 22.54 61.09 13.86
C TYR A 842 22.61 60.23 15.14
N ARG A 843 23.41 60.75 16.11
CA ARG A 843 23.68 60.35 17.51
C ARG A 843 24.47 61.53 18.14
N PRO A 844 24.31 61.94 19.43
CA PRO A 844 25.07 61.38 20.58
C PRO A 844 24.27 61.56 21.92
N PRO A 845 24.83 61.65 23.18
CA PRO A 845 26.18 61.38 23.73
C PRO A 845 26.19 60.39 24.95
N ALA A 846 27.21 60.46 25.83
CA ALA A 846 27.53 59.52 26.94
C ALA A 846 27.06 60.01 28.36
N VAL A 847 27.56 59.64 29.56
CA VAL A 847 28.95 59.41 30.06
C VAL A 847 29.03 58.25 31.15
N PRO A 848 29.85 58.14 32.26
CA PRO A 848 30.44 56.82 32.64
C PRO A 848 30.44 56.41 34.17
N GLN A 849 31.07 55.25 34.47
CA GLN A 849 32.00 54.82 35.59
C GLN A 849 32.04 55.51 37.00
N PRO A 850 32.53 54.85 38.11
CA PRO A 850 33.82 54.10 38.17
C PRO A 850 34.10 53.00 39.26
N MET A 851 35.31 52.41 39.16
CA MET A 851 36.25 51.87 40.20
C MET A 851 35.92 50.69 41.16
N ALA A 852 36.72 49.61 41.00
CA ALA A 852 37.62 48.90 41.95
C ALA A 852 37.28 48.62 43.44
N GLY A 853 37.76 47.46 43.94
CA GLY A 853 37.87 47.14 45.38
C GLY A 853 38.30 45.68 45.66
N ASP A 854 39.35 45.48 46.47
CA ASP A 854 39.92 44.17 46.84
C ASP A 854 39.49 43.69 48.25
N THR A 855 39.79 42.42 48.54
CA THR A 855 39.99 41.80 49.88
C THR A 855 38.81 41.62 50.87
N SER A 856 38.67 40.35 51.29
CA SER A 856 38.12 39.84 52.57
C SER A 856 39.14 40.10 53.72
N PRO A 857 38.84 39.95 55.03
CA PRO A 857 37.65 39.38 55.68
C PRO A 857 37.04 40.21 56.84
N ASP A 858 35.86 39.82 57.37
CA ASP A 858 35.77 39.13 58.68
C ASP A 858 34.33 38.70 59.08
N ALA A 859 34.23 37.84 60.10
CA ALA A 859 33.00 37.29 60.69
C ALA A 859 32.65 38.04 62.02
N PRO A 860 31.71 37.63 62.94
CA PRO A 860 30.94 36.37 63.00
C PRO A 860 29.50 36.39 63.61
N ARG A 861 28.85 35.20 63.62
CA ARG A 861 27.78 34.73 64.56
C ARG A 861 26.37 35.39 64.41
N CYS A 862 25.25 34.79 64.84
CA CYS A 862 25.01 33.56 65.62
C CYS A 862 23.62 32.90 65.37
N LEU A 863 23.42 31.67 65.88
CA LEU A 863 22.15 31.02 66.33
C LEU A 863 20.98 30.86 65.32
N THR A 864 20.79 29.70 64.67
CA THR A 864 20.08 28.45 65.12
C THR A 864 18.54 28.45 65.07
N SER A 865 17.95 27.53 64.28
CA SER A 865 17.10 26.42 64.78
C SER A 865 16.57 25.47 63.68
N HIS A 866 16.46 24.18 64.03
CA HIS A 866 15.66 23.13 63.38
C HIS A 866 14.28 23.05 64.10
N PRO A 867 13.23 22.28 63.67
CA PRO A 867 13.30 20.95 63.03
C PRO A 867 12.15 20.51 62.06
N VAL A 868 12.20 19.26 61.57
CA VAL A 868 11.08 18.26 61.42
C VAL A 868 9.84 18.60 60.53
N ARG A 869 9.17 17.68 59.80
CA ARG A 869 9.44 16.30 59.28
C ARG A 869 8.21 15.85 58.44
N ALA A 870 8.41 14.91 57.50
CA ALA A 870 7.42 14.00 56.89
C ALA A 870 6.22 14.59 56.11
N ALA A 871 6.17 14.25 54.82
CA ALA A 871 5.33 13.14 54.36
C ALA A 871 6.21 12.14 53.59
#